data_AF-A0A2J6QL66-F1
#
_entry.id   AF-A0A2J6QL66-F1
#
_cell.length_a   1.000
_cell.length_b   1.000
_cell.length_c   1.000
_cell.angle_alpha   90.00
_cell.angle_beta   90.00
_cell.angle_gamma   90.00
#
_symmetry.space_group_name_H-M   'P 1'
#
loop_
_entity.id
_entity.type
_entity.pdbx_description
1 polymer ?
#
loop_
_entity_poly.entity_id
_entity_poly.type
_entity_poly.pdbx_seq_one_letter_code
_entity_poly.pdbx_strand_id
1 'polypeptide(L)'
;MSDSHILVAGDTPVDLLVYPSLDADQTYQGQPKFCVHRCNGGATLIAELLDASKNEHKQQVHEPAFEVPRETLVEQSASFITELEVFGKAAKPPYSFKVKRRQQLITKPVWYPPRTPIKKHDKASVLIFQDAEFGFKKPNDAVDFFRQSRPGTIIYHMARPLGTGEIWDVVRHGPIAMDGSQDPMKLIVVVSSDDLRAEGIELSYGLSWEKTCEDFVEKLGSNGKLDTLATCANLLVLFGCDGVIWHRGREMHEPVLFFDPLSVEGRFTRRNIGPVPGITEAFIGGLATKVAQLPPRAAELHKSIEFGFIAARRLAKLGFRNHELHDWPRYPFSDIMQKAEHPEEAPNTLDIPSESISAGDKRHWSILHHNIGDPVQVACHIVMKGTYSTANWIPIASFGDLVVLDRSEIEGFRTMFNAIHEYLSAPQTKPLNIAVFGSKGSGKSFAAGQVAGAAAAAAAATTTSPLKIQHIRIDLSQFTSLENLSAAFNKVRECNLSGTLPLVSIKAFDTEYAGSPLGWLAHLLPAMHGGQILDRGEMQHIGPAILLLGSSFTNSLGHFEAFSEKQGNEKDVLRAQEFLSCLHAFVDVIGLDQVDFSDVWYPVRRAVVLRALLEDREPKLKRGEGISIDQSVLDGLLMIPKYRHGLRSLKAIIAMSKVTGKHHFERAALPPEAQLALHFDYPTFMECSRYNTLSDELREILAEALHNVYIETRKAMAKTDNEKEDLLKDLSLAPWPSIKEDLRESSRAHAIDIPRKLRMISCFLSEKLEKRNPVKNFTDVELRFLAEQEHERWNAERLQQQWHLGQRNGEKRTSPFLKPWRDLEPEWQNVDREMVKSYVSILPENYGIYRIGKVEKTDLRDVTVGFKRAVTAP
;
A
#
# COMPACT_ATOMS: atom_id res chain seq x y z
N MET A 1 -34.72 14.67 -19.98
CA MET A 1 -34.05 14.46 -18.68
C MET A 1 -33.75 15.85 -18.14
N SER A 2 -34.27 16.20 -16.97
CA SER A 2 -34.07 17.53 -16.39
C SER A 2 -32.58 17.76 -16.09
N ASP A 3 -32.06 18.93 -16.40
CA ASP A 3 -30.70 19.31 -16.03
C ASP A 3 -30.55 19.28 -14.50
N SER A 4 -29.49 18.65 -13.99
CA SER A 4 -29.23 18.63 -12.54
C SER A 4 -28.59 19.96 -12.14
N HIS A 5 -29.22 20.68 -11.20
CA HIS A 5 -28.71 21.96 -10.73
C HIS A 5 -27.81 21.78 -9.52
N ILE A 6 -26.58 22.31 -9.59
CA ILE A 6 -25.62 22.34 -8.49
C ILE A 6 -25.47 23.78 -8.00
N LEU A 7 -25.80 24.02 -6.74
CA LEU A 7 -25.62 25.30 -6.08
C LEU A 7 -24.26 25.32 -5.38
N VAL A 8 -23.45 26.36 -5.60
CA VAL A 8 -22.16 26.52 -4.92
C VAL A 8 -22.16 27.81 -4.13
N ALA A 9 -21.90 27.73 -2.84
CA ALA A 9 -21.91 28.85 -1.90
C ALA A 9 -20.76 28.74 -0.90
N GLY A 10 -20.36 29.86 -0.30
CA GLY A 10 -19.35 29.88 0.75
C GLY A 10 -18.23 30.88 0.50
N ASP A 11 -17.06 30.60 1.07
CA ASP A 11 -15.89 31.46 0.96
C ASP A 11 -15.22 31.40 -0.42
N THR A 12 -14.76 32.55 -0.89
CA THR A 12 -14.11 32.71 -2.21
C THR A 12 -12.77 33.43 -2.04
N PRO A 13 -11.75 32.78 -1.44
CA PRO A 13 -10.45 33.40 -1.24
C PRO A 13 -9.77 33.68 -2.58
N VAL A 14 -9.04 34.79 -2.67
CA VAL A 14 -8.31 35.18 -3.89
C VAL A 14 -6.81 34.96 -3.69
N ASP A 15 -6.18 34.24 -4.61
CA ASP A 15 -4.74 33.98 -4.63
C ASP A 15 -4.04 34.86 -5.67
N LEU A 16 -3.01 35.59 -5.25
CA LEU A 16 -2.12 36.34 -6.15
C LEU A 16 -0.98 35.43 -6.58
N LEU A 17 -1.07 34.91 -7.80
CA LEU A 17 -0.02 34.11 -8.42
C LEU A 17 1.10 35.03 -8.90
N VAL A 18 2.29 34.87 -8.35
CA VAL A 18 3.52 35.55 -8.79
C VAL A 18 4.37 34.54 -9.54
N TYR A 19 4.67 34.77 -10.81
CA TYR A 19 5.36 33.78 -11.66
C TYR A 19 6.40 34.43 -12.57
N PRO A 20 7.48 33.72 -12.94
CA PRO A 20 8.50 34.25 -13.84
C PRO A 20 7.93 34.44 -15.26
N SER A 21 8.28 35.55 -15.89
CA SER A 21 8.03 35.79 -17.31
C SER A 21 8.93 34.88 -18.17
N LEU A 22 8.35 34.30 -19.21
CA LEU A 22 9.00 33.30 -20.07
C LEU A 22 9.57 33.88 -21.38
N ASP A 23 9.50 35.21 -21.57
CA ASP A 23 10.05 35.89 -22.75
C ASP A 23 11.59 35.99 -22.68
N ALA A 24 12.26 35.55 -23.76
CA ALA A 24 13.72 35.51 -23.86
C ALA A 24 14.41 36.88 -23.93
N ASP A 25 13.68 37.95 -24.28
CA ASP A 25 14.23 39.27 -24.60
C ASP A 25 14.27 40.28 -23.43
N GLN A 26 13.90 39.87 -22.21
CA GLN A 26 13.63 40.85 -21.12
C GLN A 26 14.39 40.62 -19.80
N THR A 27 15.62 40.11 -19.85
CA THR A 27 16.54 40.21 -18.69
C THR A 27 17.14 41.62 -18.59
N TYR A 28 16.50 42.52 -17.84
CA TYR A 28 17.16 43.77 -17.42
C TYR A 28 18.20 43.43 -16.34
N GLN A 29 19.48 43.68 -16.61
CA GLN A 29 20.60 43.47 -15.66
C GLN A 29 20.72 42.06 -15.05
N GLY A 30 20.22 41.02 -15.72
CA GLY A 30 20.34 39.63 -15.25
C GLY A 30 19.37 39.23 -14.13
N GLN A 31 18.36 40.05 -13.81
CA GLN A 31 17.29 39.68 -12.88
C GLN A 31 16.05 39.13 -13.61
N PRO A 32 15.41 38.06 -13.11
CA PRO A 32 14.18 37.53 -13.70
C PRO A 32 13.01 38.48 -13.50
N LYS A 33 12.25 38.76 -14.57
CA LYS A 33 11.01 39.54 -14.52
C LYS A 33 9.87 38.67 -14.02
N PHE A 34 9.06 39.16 -13.08
CA PHE A 34 7.89 38.47 -12.56
C PHE A 34 6.58 39.12 -13.04
N CYS A 35 5.58 38.29 -13.29
CA CYS A 35 4.21 38.67 -13.61
C CYS A 35 3.29 38.29 -12.44
N VAL A 36 2.15 38.97 -12.33
CA VAL A 36 1.15 38.72 -11.29
C VAL A 36 -0.20 38.44 -11.93
N HIS A 37 -0.89 37.38 -11.49
CA HIS A 37 -2.24 37.04 -11.93
C HIS A 37 -3.12 36.71 -10.72
N ARG A 38 -4.40 37.07 -10.79
CA ARG A 38 -5.38 36.71 -9.75
C ARG A 38 -6.03 35.38 -10.11
N CYS A 39 -6.05 34.46 -9.16
CA CYS A 39 -6.72 33.17 -9.28
C CYS A 39 -7.70 33.02 -8.12
N ASN A 40 -8.89 32.50 -8.41
CA ASN A 40 -9.89 32.25 -7.37
C ASN A 40 -9.64 30.88 -6.70
N GLY A 41 -9.95 30.80 -5.40
CA GLY A 41 -9.97 29.57 -4.61
C GLY A 41 -11.37 29.27 -4.05
N GLY A 42 -11.48 28.26 -3.19
CA GLY A 42 -12.70 27.93 -2.46
C GLY A 42 -13.92 27.68 -3.36
N ALA A 43 -15.06 28.27 -3.02
CA ALA A 43 -16.33 28.05 -3.70
C ALA A 43 -16.28 28.40 -5.20
N THR A 44 -15.56 29.47 -5.57
CA THR A 44 -15.42 29.85 -6.99
C THR A 44 -14.60 28.84 -7.76
N LEU A 45 -13.53 28.31 -7.16
CA LEU A 45 -12.71 27.27 -7.79
C LEU A 45 -13.53 25.99 -8.04
N ILE A 46 -14.36 25.58 -7.07
CA ILE A 46 -15.28 24.45 -7.22
C ILE A 46 -16.25 24.71 -8.37
N ALA A 47 -16.82 25.91 -8.46
CA ALA A 47 -17.74 26.27 -9.53
C ALA A 47 -17.07 26.24 -10.92
N GLU A 48 -15.84 26.76 -11.05
CA GLU A 48 -15.06 26.75 -12.30
C GLU A 48 -14.73 25.32 -12.75
N LEU A 49 -14.36 24.43 -11.82
CA LEU A 49 -14.15 23.00 -12.09
C LEU A 49 -15.42 22.32 -12.62
N LEU A 50 -16.55 22.56 -11.97
CA LEU A 50 -17.84 21.98 -12.39
C LEU A 50 -18.32 22.57 -13.73
N ASP A 51 -18.13 23.86 -13.98
CA ASP A 51 -18.54 24.50 -15.24
C ASP A 51 -17.72 23.96 -16.42
N ALA A 52 -16.44 23.67 -16.20
CA ALA A 52 -15.57 23.09 -17.23
C ALA A 52 -16.04 21.72 -17.74
N SER A 53 -16.84 20.97 -16.95
CA SER A 53 -17.33 19.63 -17.29
C SER A 53 -18.86 19.59 -17.54
N LYS A 54 -19.55 20.74 -17.51
CA LYS A 54 -21.02 20.83 -17.58
C LYS A 54 -21.65 20.14 -18.79
N ASN A 55 -21.00 20.22 -19.95
CA ASN A 55 -21.48 19.61 -21.19
C ASN A 55 -21.30 18.09 -21.20
N GLU A 56 -20.18 17.60 -20.65
CA GLU A 56 -19.88 16.16 -20.58
C GLU A 56 -20.78 15.43 -19.57
N HIS A 57 -21.20 16.15 -18.52
CA HIS A 57 -21.95 15.63 -17.38
C HIS A 57 -23.41 16.07 -17.30
N LYS A 58 -23.87 16.98 -18.19
CA LYS A 58 -25.24 17.51 -18.30
C LYS A 58 -25.74 18.16 -17.01
N GLN A 59 -24.99 19.15 -16.52
CA GLN A 59 -25.27 19.82 -15.24
C GLN A 59 -25.35 21.33 -15.43
N GLN A 60 -26.13 22.00 -14.59
CA GLN A 60 -26.14 23.46 -14.52
C GLN A 60 -25.56 23.90 -13.18
N VAL A 61 -24.48 24.66 -13.23
CA VAL A 61 -23.76 25.16 -12.05
C VAL A 61 -24.19 26.59 -11.77
N HIS A 62 -24.54 26.88 -10.52
CA HIS A 62 -24.83 28.22 -10.03
C HIS A 62 -23.67 28.66 -9.12
N GLU A 63 -22.75 29.43 -9.68
CA GLU A 63 -21.54 29.96 -9.02
C GLU A 63 -21.86 30.95 -7.89
N PRO A 64 -20.94 31.26 -6.96
CA PRO A 64 -21.14 32.31 -5.96
C PRO A 64 -21.38 33.71 -6.57
N ALA A 65 -22.27 34.51 -5.97
CA ALA A 65 -22.65 35.83 -6.44
C ALA A 65 -21.76 36.94 -5.84
N PHE A 66 -20.98 37.61 -6.68
CA PHE A 66 -20.28 38.83 -6.30
C PHE A 66 -21.24 40.03 -6.33
N GLU A 67 -21.73 40.49 -5.18
CA GLU A 67 -22.38 41.80 -5.09
C GLU A 67 -21.32 42.90 -5.22
N VAL A 68 -21.18 43.51 -6.40
CA VAL A 68 -20.39 44.75 -6.57
C VAL A 68 -21.26 45.83 -7.20
N PRO A 69 -21.52 46.95 -6.52
CA PRO A 69 -22.07 48.16 -7.15
C PRO A 69 -21.08 48.67 -8.21
N ARG A 70 -21.58 48.96 -9.42
CA ARG A 70 -20.77 49.32 -10.62
C ARG A 70 -19.88 50.56 -10.49
N GLU A 71 -19.85 51.26 -9.34
CA GLU A 71 -19.18 52.55 -9.19
C GLU A 71 -18.02 52.57 -8.18
N THR A 72 -17.73 51.44 -7.52
CA THR A 72 -16.55 51.32 -6.65
C THR A 72 -15.87 49.97 -6.90
N LEU A 73 -14.84 49.98 -7.74
CA LEU A 73 -13.82 48.92 -7.86
C LEU A 73 -13.03 48.84 -6.53
N VAL A 74 -13.67 48.36 -5.46
CA VAL A 74 -12.91 47.84 -4.33
C VAL A 74 -12.45 46.46 -4.77
N GLU A 75 -11.20 46.40 -5.23
CA GLU A 75 -10.51 45.15 -5.48
C GLU A 75 -10.69 44.21 -4.27
N GLN A 76 -11.26 43.02 -4.47
CA GLN A 76 -11.27 41.98 -3.43
C GLN A 76 -9.84 41.81 -2.92
N SER A 77 -9.66 41.93 -1.60
CA SER A 77 -8.34 41.77 -0.99
C SER A 77 -7.85 40.34 -1.19
N ALA A 78 -6.58 40.20 -1.59
CA ALA A 78 -5.97 38.90 -1.74
C ALA A 78 -5.87 38.20 -0.39
N SER A 79 -6.25 36.92 -0.36
CA SER A 79 -6.13 36.04 0.80
C SER A 79 -4.78 35.33 0.84
N PHE A 80 -4.16 35.13 -0.33
CA PHE A 80 -2.87 34.45 -0.45
C PHE A 80 -1.98 35.12 -1.50
N ILE A 81 -0.67 34.97 -1.32
CA ILE A 81 0.35 35.21 -2.35
C ILE A 81 1.04 33.88 -2.61
N THR A 82 0.97 33.41 -3.84
CA THR A 82 1.60 32.15 -4.27
C THR A 82 2.68 32.42 -5.31
N GLU A 83 3.93 32.26 -4.91
CA GLU A 83 5.08 32.33 -5.81
C GLU A 83 5.24 30.98 -6.54
N LEU A 84 5.30 31.04 -7.86
CA LEU A 84 5.43 29.91 -8.76
C LEU A 84 6.83 29.89 -9.39
N GLU A 85 7.33 28.69 -9.66
CA GLU A 85 8.51 28.47 -10.49
C GLU A 85 8.22 27.46 -11.60
N VAL A 86 8.93 27.60 -12.72
CA VAL A 86 8.77 26.70 -13.88
C VAL A 86 9.17 25.29 -13.47
N PHE A 87 8.32 24.33 -13.80
CA PHE A 87 8.52 22.92 -13.50
C PHE A 87 8.80 22.12 -14.78
N GLY A 88 9.87 21.32 -14.75
CA GLY A 88 10.30 20.50 -15.88
C GLY A 88 11.16 21.25 -16.91
N LYS A 89 11.47 20.56 -18.03
CA LYS A 89 12.34 21.06 -19.11
C LYS A 89 11.57 21.19 -20.43
N ALA A 90 10.37 21.76 -20.40
CA ALA A 90 9.63 22.00 -21.64
C ALA A 90 10.36 23.06 -22.48
N ALA A 91 10.71 22.74 -23.72
CA ALA A 91 11.39 23.66 -24.63
C ALA A 91 10.44 24.65 -25.32
N LYS A 92 9.13 24.40 -25.23
CA LYS A 92 8.03 25.20 -25.80
C LYS A 92 6.80 25.10 -24.88
N PRO A 93 5.88 26.08 -24.90
CA PRO A 93 4.61 25.99 -24.17
C PRO A 93 3.76 24.78 -24.62
N PRO A 94 2.85 24.28 -23.77
CA PRO A 94 2.52 24.78 -22.44
C PRO A 94 3.55 24.39 -21.37
N TYR A 95 3.93 25.35 -20.53
CA TYR A 95 4.79 25.17 -19.38
C TYR A 95 3.97 24.77 -18.15
N SER A 96 4.54 23.90 -17.33
CA SER A 96 3.98 23.58 -16.00
C SER A 96 4.68 24.43 -14.95
N PHE A 97 3.95 24.81 -13.91
CA PHE A 97 4.47 25.60 -12.80
C PHE A 97 4.20 24.88 -11.48
N LYS A 98 5.21 24.86 -10.61
CA LYS A 98 5.07 24.38 -9.22
C LYS A 98 5.08 25.55 -8.24
N VAL A 99 4.47 25.33 -7.07
CA VAL A 99 4.49 26.29 -5.98
C VAL A 99 5.86 26.28 -5.33
N LYS A 100 6.52 27.44 -5.35
CA LYS A 100 7.78 27.67 -4.64
C LYS A 100 7.52 28.08 -3.20
N ARG A 101 6.56 28.99 -3.00
CA ARG A 101 6.16 29.48 -1.67
C ARG A 101 4.73 29.97 -1.74
N ARG A 102 3.98 29.77 -0.65
CA ARG A 102 2.65 30.34 -0.45
C ARG A 102 2.59 31.04 0.90
N GLN A 103 2.03 32.25 0.93
CA GLN A 103 1.87 33.03 2.14
C GLN A 103 0.42 33.47 2.29
N GLN A 104 -0.17 33.19 3.45
CA GLN A 104 -1.51 33.67 3.80
C GLN A 104 -1.44 35.14 4.22
N LEU A 105 -2.45 35.91 3.78
CA LEU A 105 -2.68 37.29 4.15
C LEU A 105 -3.85 37.35 5.15
N ILE A 106 -3.82 38.33 6.06
CA ILE A 106 -4.88 38.49 7.07
C ILE A 106 -6.11 39.10 6.40
N THR A 107 -7.01 38.24 5.93
CA THR A 107 -8.33 38.62 5.42
C THR A 107 -9.40 37.82 6.14
N LYS A 108 -10.46 38.48 6.62
CA LYS A 108 -11.61 37.77 7.20
C LYS A 108 -12.44 37.13 6.07
N PRO A 109 -12.86 35.86 6.20
CA PRO A 109 -13.72 35.20 5.21
C PRO A 109 -15.05 35.92 4.99
N VAL A 110 -15.57 35.81 3.77
CA VAL A 110 -16.83 36.44 3.37
C VAL A 110 -17.78 35.38 2.82
N TRP A 111 -19.02 35.42 3.31
CA TRP A 111 -20.09 34.55 2.82
C TRP A 111 -20.61 35.04 1.47
N TYR A 112 -20.62 34.18 0.46
CA TYR A 112 -21.25 34.45 -0.83
C TYR A 112 -22.33 33.39 -1.16
N PRO A 113 -23.59 33.81 -1.38
CA PRO A 113 -24.65 32.91 -1.82
C PRO A 113 -24.52 32.58 -3.32
N PRO A 114 -25.19 31.54 -3.86
CA PRO A 114 -25.18 31.23 -5.29
C PRO A 114 -25.86 32.32 -6.13
N ARG A 115 -25.40 32.47 -7.36
CA ARG A 115 -25.88 33.43 -8.36
C ARG A 115 -27.16 32.91 -8.97
N THR A 116 -28.22 33.73 -8.88
CA THR A 116 -29.58 33.50 -9.41
C THR A 116 -30.43 32.55 -8.56
N PRO A 117 -31.65 32.96 -8.12
CA PRO A 117 -32.58 32.01 -7.52
C PRO A 117 -33.09 31.02 -8.58
N ILE A 118 -33.12 29.74 -8.22
CA ILE A 118 -33.68 28.67 -9.04
C ILE A 118 -35.13 29.02 -9.43
N LYS A 119 -35.54 28.79 -10.68
CA LYS A 119 -36.94 28.99 -11.11
C LYS A 119 -37.84 28.12 -10.21
N LYS A 120 -39.02 28.61 -9.81
CA LYS A 120 -39.95 27.96 -8.85
C LYS A 120 -40.24 26.46 -9.06
N HIS A 121 -39.98 25.91 -10.25
CA HIS A 121 -40.23 24.51 -10.61
C HIS A 121 -38.97 23.64 -10.72
N ASP A 122 -37.78 24.24 -10.75
CA ASP A 122 -36.51 23.51 -10.85
C ASP A 122 -36.03 23.14 -9.43
N LYS A 123 -35.56 21.91 -9.22
CA LYS A 123 -35.09 21.43 -7.91
C LYS A 123 -33.57 21.43 -7.87
N ALA A 124 -32.98 22.04 -6.83
CA ALA A 124 -31.54 21.90 -6.57
C ALA A 124 -31.20 20.43 -6.29
N SER A 125 -30.32 19.84 -7.10
CA SER A 125 -29.85 18.47 -6.88
C SER A 125 -28.85 18.44 -5.73
N VAL A 126 -27.86 19.32 -5.75
CA VAL A 126 -26.75 19.37 -4.78
C VAL A 126 -26.51 20.82 -4.35
N LEU A 127 -26.28 21.02 -3.06
CA LEU A 127 -25.70 22.25 -2.50
C LEU A 127 -24.29 21.95 -2.00
N ILE A 128 -23.31 22.68 -2.50
CA ILE A 128 -21.94 22.66 -2.01
C ILE A 128 -21.75 23.89 -1.13
N PHE A 129 -21.33 23.68 0.10
CA PHE A 129 -20.99 24.70 1.07
C PHE A 129 -19.50 24.66 1.35
N GLN A 130 -18.79 25.71 0.95
CA GLN A 130 -17.38 25.92 1.27
C GLN A 130 -17.26 26.77 2.54
N ASP A 131 -16.89 26.15 3.64
CA ASP A 131 -16.62 26.87 4.89
C ASP A 131 -15.25 27.56 4.87
N ALA A 132 -14.98 28.38 5.89
CA ALA A 132 -13.71 29.08 6.05
C ALA A 132 -13.21 29.10 7.49
N GLU A 133 -11.89 29.06 7.62
CA GLU A 133 -11.21 29.17 8.91
C GLU A 133 -11.58 30.52 9.57
N PHE A 134 -11.91 30.48 10.87
CA PHE A 134 -12.34 31.65 11.69
C PHE A 134 -13.77 32.16 11.47
N GLY A 135 -14.56 31.51 10.60
CA GLY A 135 -15.97 31.80 10.40
C GLY A 135 -16.27 33.11 9.64
N PHE A 136 -17.50 33.21 9.13
CA PHE A 136 -17.95 34.33 8.31
C PHE A 136 -18.29 35.59 9.13
N LYS A 137 -18.13 36.77 8.51
CA LYS A 137 -18.52 38.06 9.12
C LYS A 137 -20.04 38.17 9.41
N LYS A 138 -20.89 37.38 8.76
CA LYS A 138 -22.36 37.31 8.92
C LYS A 138 -22.89 35.87 8.72
N PRO A 139 -22.76 34.98 9.72
CA PRO A 139 -23.17 33.58 9.58
C PRO A 139 -24.70 33.42 9.42
N ASN A 140 -25.50 34.37 9.95
CA ASN A 140 -26.97 34.34 9.85
C ASN A 140 -27.48 34.29 8.41
N ASP A 141 -26.85 35.03 7.49
CA ASP A 141 -27.26 35.06 6.09
C ASP A 141 -27.09 33.67 5.44
N ALA A 142 -26.05 32.93 5.83
CA ALA A 142 -25.79 31.56 5.39
C ALA A 142 -26.81 30.57 5.99
N VAL A 143 -27.14 30.73 7.28
CA VAL A 143 -28.16 29.93 7.97
C VAL A 143 -29.53 30.12 7.32
N ASP A 144 -29.92 31.36 7.02
CA ASP A 144 -31.19 31.69 6.39
C ASP A 144 -31.27 31.12 4.97
N PHE A 145 -30.18 31.21 4.20
CA PHE A 145 -30.09 30.59 2.89
C PHE A 145 -30.25 29.06 2.95
N PHE A 146 -29.59 28.40 3.91
CA PHE A 146 -29.73 26.97 4.10
C PHE A 146 -31.19 26.55 4.36
N ARG A 147 -31.90 27.32 5.20
CA ARG A 147 -33.32 27.07 5.49
C ARG A 147 -34.24 27.21 4.27
N GLN A 148 -33.84 27.98 3.27
CA GLN A 148 -34.65 28.30 2.09
C GLN A 148 -34.31 27.47 0.84
N SER A 149 -33.04 27.07 0.66
CA SER A 149 -32.52 26.46 -0.58
C SER A 149 -33.02 25.05 -0.90
N ARG A 150 -33.41 24.26 0.12
CA ARG A 150 -34.03 22.92 0.01
C ARG A 150 -33.39 21.98 -1.02
N PRO A 151 -32.06 21.73 -0.97
CA PRO A 151 -31.37 20.87 -1.93
C PRO A 151 -31.69 19.38 -1.73
N GLY A 152 -31.44 18.57 -2.77
CA GLY A 152 -31.54 17.11 -2.68
C GLY A 152 -30.43 16.47 -1.84
N THR A 153 -29.22 17.03 -1.84
CA THR A 153 -28.06 16.58 -1.07
C THR A 153 -27.17 17.78 -0.75
N ILE A 154 -26.48 17.74 0.40
CA ILE A 154 -25.53 18.79 0.81
C ILE A 154 -24.14 18.17 0.90
N ILE A 155 -23.17 18.84 0.28
CA ILE A 155 -21.75 18.60 0.48
C ILE A 155 -21.21 19.78 1.27
N TYR A 156 -20.79 19.53 2.51
CA TYR A 156 -20.28 20.55 3.42
C TYR A 156 -18.78 20.34 3.61
N HIS A 157 -17.97 21.20 2.99
CA HIS A 157 -16.53 21.24 3.26
C HIS A 157 -16.31 22.09 4.51
N MET A 158 -16.00 21.43 5.61
CA MET A 158 -15.89 22.05 6.93
C MET A 158 -14.45 22.50 7.18
N ALA A 159 -14.31 23.74 7.63
CA ALA A 159 -13.05 24.30 8.11
C ALA A 159 -13.10 24.46 9.64
N ARG A 160 -11.95 24.70 10.27
CA ARG A 160 -11.87 24.90 11.73
C ARG A 160 -12.61 26.17 12.19
N PRO A 161 -13.31 26.14 13.34
CA PRO A 161 -13.39 25.03 14.28
C PRO A 161 -14.34 23.90 13.84
N LEU A 162 -13.93 22.65 13.99
CA LEU A 162 -14.72 21.50 13.52
C LEU A 162 -15.89 21.17 14.45
N GLY A 163 -17.01 20.70 13.87
CA GLY A 163 -18.13 20.11 14.61
C GLY A 163 -18.91 21.07 15.53
N THR A 164 -18.71 22.38 15.38
CA THR A 164 -19.32 23.42 16.21
C THR A 164 -19.74 24.63 15.38
N GLY A 165 -20.60 25.49 15.94
CA GLY A 165 -21.02 26.76 15.33
C GLY A 165 -22.43 26.76 14.75
N GLU A 166 -23.01 27.95 14.61
CA GLU A 166 -24.42 28.15 14.25
C GLU A 166 -24.80 27.54 12.90
N ILE A 167 -23.88 27.59 11.92
CA ILE A 167 -24.09 26.98 10.60
C ILE A 167 -24.13 25.46 10.73
N TRP A 168 -23.16 24.88 11.44
CA TRP A 168 -23.10 23.44 11.65
C TRP A 168 -24.33 22.90 12.38
N ASP A 169 -24.81 23.60 13.41
CA ASP A 169 -25.99 23.20 14.19
C ASP A 169 -27.25 23.06 13.34
N VAL A 170 -27.36 23.84 12.28
CA VAL A 170 -28.45 23.76 11.31
C VAL A 170 -28.19 22.68 10.26
N VAL A 171 -26.97 22.63 9.70
CA VAL A 171 -26.60 21.74 8.58
C VAL A 171 -26.55 20.26 8.98
N ARG A 172 -26.09 19.93 10.20
CA ARG A 172 -25.85 18.54 10.68
C ARG A 172 -27.07 17.61 10.63
N HIS A 173 -28.27 18.18 10.53
CA HIS A 173 -29.52 17.43 10.43
C HIS A 173 -29.90 17.08 8.98
N GLY A 174 -29.15 17.57 7.99
CA GLY A 174 -29.41 17.34 6.57
C GLY A 174 -30.36 18.36 5.94
N PRO A 175 -30.68 18.20 4.64
CA PRO A 175 -31.47 19.15 3.89
C PRO A 175 -32.94 19.14 4.37
N ILE A 176 -33.54 20.33 4.40
CA ILE A 176 -34.95 20.50 4.78
C ILE A 176 -35.85 20.21 3.57
N ALA A 177 -36.71 19.21 3.70
CA ALA A 177 -37.69 18.83 2.69
C ALA A 177 -38.92 19.78 2.69
N MET A 178 -39.83 19.59 1.71
CA MET A 178 -41.04 20.42 1.58
C MET A 178 -41.99 20.29 2.76
N ASP A 179 -42.03 19.12 3.41
CA ASP A 179 -42.84 18.82 4.59
C ASP A 179 -42.17 19.26 5.91
N GLY A 180 -40.98 19.88 5.83
CA GLY A 180 -40.20 20.29 6.99
C GLY A 180 -39.34 19.19 7.61
N SER A 181 -39.41 17.95 7.11
CA SER A 181 -38.53 16.87 7.57
C SER A 181 -37.07 17.11 7.16
N GLN A 182 -36.14 16.54 7.92
CA GLN A 182 -34.71 16.57 7.62
C GLN A 182 -34.17 15.15 7.54
N ASP A 183 -33.24 14.94 6.62
CA ASP A 183 -32.65 13.62 6.37
C ASP A 183 -31.11 13.71 6.43
N PRO A 184 -30.52 13.35 7.58
CA PRO A 184 -29.07 13.39 7.78
C PRO A 184 -28.29 12.53 6.79
N MET A 185 -28.90 11.50 6.19
CA MET A 185 -28.23 10.64 5.20
C MET A 185 -27.89 11.38 3.90
N LYS A 186 -28.51 12.54 3.66
CA LYS A 186 -28.25 13.42 2.51
C LYS A 186 -27.24 14.52 2.81
N LEU A 187 -26.56 14.45 3.94
CA LEU A 187 -25.41 15.28 4.27
C LEU A 187 -24.11 14.49 4.06
N ILE A 188 -23.18 15.08 3.33
CA ILE A 188 -21.82 14.61 3.16
C ILE A 188 -20.89 15.70 3.70
N VAL A 189 -20.14 15.40 4.75
CA VAL A 189 -19.16 16.31 5.34
C VAL A 189 -17.78 15.91 4.85
N VAL A 190 -17.01 16.88 4.36
CA VAL A 190 -15.62 16.71 3.93
C VAL A 190 -14.73 17.49 4.88
N VAL A 191 -13.73 16.82 5.48
CA VAL A 191 -12.72 17.42 6.36
C VAL A 191 -11.33 16.95 5.95
N SER A 192 -10.31 17.76 6.21
CA SER A 192 -8.92 17.34 6.06
C SER A 192 -8.40 16.60 7.31
N SER A 193 -7.47 15.67 7.12
CA SER A 193 -6.74 15.03 8.23
C SER A 193 -5.97 16.05 9.07
N ASP A 194 -5.43 17.11 8.43
CA ASP A 194 -4.70 18.18 9.09
C ASP A 194 -5.58 19.01 10.03
N ASP A 195 -6.84 19.29 9.65
CA ASP A 195 -7.79 19.98 10.52
C ASP A 195 -8.18 19.12 11.73
N LEU A 196 -8.37 17.81 11.55
CA LEU A 196 -8.61 16.88 12.67
C LEU A 196 -7.42 16.87 13.64
N ARG A 197 -6.20 16.84 13.13
CA ARG A 197 -4.98 16.92 13.96
C ARG A 197 -4.90 18.24 14.70
N ALA A 198 -5.21 19.35 14.04
CA ALA A 198 -5.20 20.67 14.66
C ALA A 198 -6.28 20.83 15.75
N GLU A 199 -7.37 20.07 15.68
CA GLU A 199 -8.40 19.96 16.74
C GLU A 199 -8.04 18.94 17.85
N GLY A 200 -6.84 18.36 17.79
CA GLY A 200 -6.29 17.48 18.83
C GLY A 200 -6.58 16.00 18.63
N ILE A 201 -7.01 15.56 17.44
CA ILE A 201 -7.08 14.12 17.13
C ILE A 201 -5.69 13.61 16.78
N GLU A 202 -5.22 12.61 17.52
CA GLU A 202 -3.87 12.03 17.38
C GLU A 202 -3.76 11.09 16.16
N LEU A 203 -3.81 11.65 14.96
CA LEU A 203 -3.59 10.90 13.71
C LEU A 203 -2.11 10.94 13.31
N SER A 204 -1.47 9.78 13.16
CA SER A 204 -0.09 9.68 12.68
C SER A 204 0.09 10.30 11.29
N TYR A 205 1.26 10.89 11.03
CA TYR A 205 1.62 11.43 9.71
C TYR A 205 2.31 10.38 8.85
N GLY A 206 1.58 9.89 7.84
CA GLY A 206 2.13 9.12 6.73
C GLY A 206 3.05 7.93 7.07
N LEU A 207 2.74 7.15 8.12
CA LEU A 207 3.47 5.93 8.50
C LEU A 207 2.98 4.69 7.74
N SER A 208 1.71 4.36 7.81
CA SER A 208 1.10 3.26 7.05
C SER A 208 -0.41 3.51 6.99
N TRP A 209 -1.08 2.93 5.99
CA TRP A 209 -2.54 3.02 5.94
C TRP A 209 -3.18 2.28 7.11
N GLU A 210 -2.54 1.18 7.55
CA GLU A 210 -2.87 0.45 8.76
C GLU A 210 -2.91 1.36 9.99
N LYS A 211 -1.82 2.10 10.25
CA LYS A 211 -1.72 2.97 11.42
C LYS A 211 -2.68 4.15 11.33
N THR A 212 -2.86 4.72 10.14
CA THR A 212 -3.87 5.76 9.91
C THR A 212 -5.29 5.28 10.24
N CYS A 213 -5.64 4.06 9.85
CA CYS A 213 -6.94 3.47 10.16
C CYS A 213 -7.11 3.14 11.66
N GLU A 214 -6.07 2.60 12.30
CA GLU A 214 -6.07 2.36 13.75
C GLU A 214 -6.26 3.66 14.53
N ASP A 215 -5.44 4.68 14.25
CA ASP A 215 -5.56 5.98 14.90
C ASP A 215 -6.94 6.61 14.67
N PHE A 216 -7.49 6.48 13.45
CA PHE A 216 -8.82 6.97 13.15
C PHE A 216 -9.91 6.30 13.99
N VAL A 217 -9.91 4.96 14.05
CA VAL A 217 -10.90 4.20 14.82
C VAL A 217 -10.75 4.44 16.32
N GLU A 218 -9.51 4.46 16.83
CA GLU A 218 -9.23 4.60 18.25
C GLU A 218 -9.45 6.02 18.77
N LYS A 219 -9.22 7.06 17.96
CA LYS A 219 -9.12 8.45 18.44
C LYS A 219 -10.28 9.36 18.06
N LEU A 220 -11.01 9.09 16.95
CA LEU A 220 -12.04 10.01 16.46
C LEU A 220 -13.12 10.31 17.51
N GLY A 221 -13.55 9.30 18.27
CA GLY A 221 -14.56 9.43 19.32
C GLY A 221 -14.04 9.83 20.71
N SER A 222 -12.73 9.90 20.93
CA SER A 222 -12.17 10.02 22.28
C SER A 222 -12.14 11.44 22.84
N ASN A 223 -12.25 12.46 21.98
CA ASN A 223 -12.08 13.87 22.40
C ASN A 223 -13.39 14.50 22.92
N GLY A 224 -14.56 13.89 22.70
CA GLY A 224 -15.89 14.40 23.11
C GLY A 224 -16.35 15.70 22.40
N LYS A 225 -15.40 16.53 21.95
CA LYS A 225 -15.65 17.78 21.21
C LYS A 225 -16.17 17.56 19.80
N LEU A 226 -15.86 16.42 19.20
CA LEU A 226 -16.20 16.10 17.81
C LEU A 226 -17.33 15.06 17.69
N ASP A 227 -18.12 14.83 18.75
CA ASP A 227 -19.19 13.83 18.77
C ASP A 227 -20.20 14.01 17.62
N THR A 228 -20.51 15.26 17.29
CA THR A 228 -21.44 15.59 16.19
C THR A 228 -20.87 15.23 14.82
N LEU A 229 -19.54 15.25 14.68
CA LEU A 229 -18.82 14.86 13.48
C LEU A 229 -18.64 13.34 13.42
N ALA A 230 -18.28 12.71 14.55
CA ALA A 230 -18.14 11.26 14.67
C ALA A 230 -19.48 10.52 14.44
N THR A 231 -20.61 11.16 14.75
CA THR A 231 -21.97 10.64 14.51
C THR A 231 -22.58 11.14 13.18
N CYS A 232 -21.80 11.81 12.35
CA CYS A 232 -22.25 12.25 11.02
C CYS A 232 -22.56 11.05 10.13
N ALA A 233 -23.64 11.14 9.34
CA ALA A 233 -24.07 10.04 8.47
C ALA A 233 -23.05 9.69 7.38
N ASN A 234 -22.44 10.70 6.76
CA ASN A 234 -21.35 10.52 5.80
C ASN A 234 -20.25 11.53 6.09
N LEU A 235 -19.18 11.06 6.73
CA LEU A 235 -17.97 11.83 6.96
C LEU A 235 -16.87 11.32 6.03
N LEU A 236 -16.30 12.22 5.22
CA LEU A 236 -15.15 11.97 4.36
C LEU A 236 -13.94 12.71 4.94
N VAL A 237 -12.94 11.94 5.39
CA VAL A 237 -11.67 12.48 5.87
C VAL A 237 -10.62 12.33 4.78
N LEU A 238 -10.12 13.45 4.27
CA LEU A 238 -9.12 13.49 3.20
C LEU A 238 -7.70 13.49 3.77
N PHE A 239 -6.88 12.55 3.31
CA PHE A 239 -5.44 12.48 3.58
C PHE A 239 -4.68 13.02 2.36
N GLY A 240 -4.87 14.31 2.09
CA GLY A 240 -4.42 14.97 0.85
C GLY A 240 -5.12 14.38 -0.39
N CYS A 241 -4.32 13.94 -1.35
CA CYS A 241 -4.80 13.21 -2.54
C CYS A 241 -4.33 11.74 -2.56
N ASP A 242 -3.88 11.22 -1.42
CA ASP A 242 -3.31 9.87 -1.30
C ASP A 242 -4.33 8.86 -0.73
N GLY A 243 -5.27 9.33 0.10
CA GLY A 243 -6.33 8.50 0.68
C GLY A 243 -7.53 9.26 1.20
N VAL A 244 -8.65 8.56 1.38
CA VAL A 244 -9.90 9.05 1.97
C VAL A 244 -10.47 7.98 2.88
N ILE A 245 -10.84 8.34 4.11
CA ILE A 245 -11.66 7.48 4.97
C ILE A 245 -13.11 7.95 4.89
N TRP A 246 -14.00 7.06 4.48
CA TRP A 246 -15.44 7.26 4.54
C TRP A 246 -16.02 6.59 5.78
N HIS A 247 -16.43 7.41 6.73
CA HIS A 247 -17.05 7.00 7.98
C HIS A 247 -18.55 7.24 7.97
N ARG A 248 -19.30 6.26 8.48
CA ARG A 248 -20.77 6.26 8.54
C ARG A 248 -21.19 6.21 10.00
N GLY A 249 -21.22 7.35 10.68
CA GLY A 249 -21.40 7.39 12.13
C GLY A 249 -22.77 6.95 12.66
N ARG A 250 -23.78 6.85 11.79
CA ARG A 250 -25.17 6.49 12.18
C ARG A 250 -25.54 5.05 11.90
N GLU A 251 -24.93 4.46 10.90
CA GLU A 251 -25.08 3.06 10.56
C GLU A 251 -23.85 2.41 11.17
N MET A 252 -23.95 1.47 12.12
CA MET A 252 -22.79 0.80 12.75
C MET A 252 -22.00 -0.08 11.75
N HIS A 253 -21.65 0.46 10.59
CA HIS A 253 -20.90 -0.16 9.53
C HIS A 253 -19.42 0.19 9.68
N GLU A 254 -18.57 -0.77 9.32
CA GLU A 254 -17.13 -0.58 9.17
C GLU A 254 -16.84 0.63 8.25
N PRO A 255 -15.98 1.57 8.66
CA PRO A 255 -15.51 2.65 7.79
C PRO A 255 -14.80 2.08 6.55
N VAL A 256 -14.81 2.81 5.43
CA VAL A 256 -14.18 2.37 4.18
C VAL A 256 -12.97 3.25 3.87
N LEU A 257 -11.80 2.64 3.69
CA LEU A 257 -10.60 3.30 3.22
C LEU A 257 -10.55 3.26 1.69
N PHE A 258 -10.39 4.43 1.05
CA PHE A 258 -10.01 4.60 -0.35
C PHE A 258 -8.55 5.06 -0.38
N PHE A 259 -7.65 4.34 -1.03
CA PHE A 259 -6.22 4.64 -0.94
C PHE A 259 -5.41 4.18 -2.15
N ASP A 260 -4.25 4.82 -2.36
CA ASP A 260 -3.20 4.31 -3.24
C ASP A 260 -2.27 3.36 -2.45
N PRO A 261 -2.23 2.06 -2.76
CA PRO A 261 -1.38 1.08 -2.08
C PRO A 261 0.12 1.27 -2.34
N LEU A 262 0.49 1.99 -3.40
CA LEU A 262 1.87 2.36 -3.69
C LEU A 262 2.26 3.70 -3.04
N SER A 263 1.33 4.31 -2.31
CA SER A 263 1.49 5.62 -1.70
C SER A 263 1.22 5.60 -0.20
N VAL A 264 1.32 6.80 0.37
CA VAL A 264 0.94 7.15 1.73
C VAL A 264 0.71 8.66 1.73
N GLU A 265 0.01 9.19 2.72
CA GLU A 265 -0.23 10.61 2.92
C GLU A 265 0.97 11.51 2.52
N GLY A 266 0.71 12.42 1.59
CA GLY A 266 1.64 13.41 1.06
C GLY A 266 2.68 12.86 0.08
N ARG A 267 2.70 11.56 -0.24
CA ARG A 267 3.70 10.98 -1.14
C ARG A 267 3.37 11.25 -2.61
N PHE A 268 2.09 11.23 -3.00
CA PHE A 268 1.70 11.46 -4.39
C PHE A 268 2.09 12.87 -4.85
N THR A 269 1.81 13.90 -4.05
CA THR A 269 2.22 15.28 -4.35
C THR A 269 3.73 15.43 -4.46
N ARG A 270 4.50 14.86 -3.52
CA ARG A 270 5.98 14.86 -3.52
C ARG A 270 6.61 14.22 -4.75
N ARG A 271 6.00 13.17 -5.31
CA ARG A 271 6.49 12.48 -6.51
C ARG A 271 6.16 13.23 -7.82
N ASN A 272 5.20 14.14 -7.78
CA ASN A 272 4.77 14.92 -8.94
C ASN A 272 5.28 16.36 -8.83
N ILE A 273 4.39 17.35 -8.91
CA ILE A 273 4.75 18.76 -9.01
C ILE A 273 5.05 19.42 -7.64
N GLY A 274 4.74 18.74 -6.54
CA GLY A 274 4.79 19.29 -5.17
C GLY A 274 3.41 19.71 -4.64
N PRO A 275 3.35 20.49 -3.55
CA PRO A 275 2.10 21.03 -3.02
C PRO A 275 1.40 21.96 -4.01
N VAL A 276 0.09 21.77 -4.20
CA VAL A 276 -0.76 22.59 -5.08
C VAL A 276 -2.01 23.02 -4.31
N PRO A 277 -2.38 24.30 -4.26
CA PRO A 277 -3.66 24.72 -3.69
C PRO A 277 -4.83 24.21 -4.54
N GLY A 278 -6.00 24.00 -3.94
CA GLY A 278 -7.19 23.56 -4.67
C GLY A 278 -7.45 22.05 -4.69
N ILE A 279 -6.61 21.23 -4.05
CA ILE A 279 -6.74 19.76 -4.06
C ILE A 279 -8.07 19.29 -3.47
N THR A 280 -8.47 19.87 -2.34
CA THR A 280 -9.76 19.57 -1.71
C THR A 280 -10.92 20.04 -2.57
N GLU A 281 -10.82 21.21 -3.20
CA GLU A 281 -11.80 21.74 -4.12
C GLU A 281 -11.96 20.86 -5.37
N ALA A 282 -10.86 20.33 -5.92
CA ALA A 282 -10.88 19.35 -7.00
C ALA A 282 -11.56 18.04 -6.58
N PHE A 283 -11.29 17.55 -5.37
CA PHE A 283 -12.00 16.40 -4.80
C PHE A 283 -13.51 16.64 -4.73
N ILE A 284 -13.91 17.79 -4.18
CA ILE A 284 -15.32 18.17 -4.02
C ILE A 284 -16.01 18.34 -5.37
N GLY A 285 -15.35 18.95 -6.36
CA GLY A 285 -15.85 19.08 -7.72
C GLY A 285 -16.12 17.72 -8.36
N GLY A 286 -15.17 16.78 -8.27
CA GLY A 286 -15.37 15.40 -8.73
C GLY A 286 -16.51 14.70 -8.00
N LEU A 287 -16.52 14.74 -6.67
CA LEU A 287 -17.56 14.16 -5.83
C LEU A 287 -18.96 14.67 -6.24
N ALA A 288 -19.14 15.99 -6.31
CA ALA A 288 -20.40 16.63 -6.63
C ALA A 288 -20.91 16.28 -8.04
N THR A 289 -19.99 16.12 -9.00
CA THR A 289 -20.31 15.74 -10.37
C THR A 289 -21.08 14.41 -10.41
N LYS A 290 -20.66 13.40 -9.63
CA LYS A 290 -21.33 12.09 -9.60
C LYS A 290 -22.56 12.08 -8.69
N VAL A 291 -22.50 12.76 -7.54
CA VAL A 291 -23.65 12.89 -6.62
C VAL A 291 -24.86 13.57 -7.29
N ALA A 292 -24.63 14.54 -8.18
CA ALA A 292 -25.74 15.20 -8.89
C ALA A 292 -26.46 14.30 -9.90
N GLN A 293 -25.83 13.21 -10.37
CA GLN A 293 -26.39 12.27 -11.35
C GLN A 293 -27.10 11.07 -10.71
N LEU A 294 -26.78 10.75 -9.46
CA LEU A 294 -27.11 9.51 -8.78
C LEU A 294 -27.75 9.83 -7.42
N PRO A 295 -29.00 9.42 -7.12
CA PRO A 295 -29.56 9.62 -5.78
C PRO A 295 -28.67 8.99 -4.69
N PRO A 296 -28.46 9.62 -3.53
CA PRO A 296 -27.46 9.16 -2.56
C PRO A 296 -27.86 7.82 -1.92
N ARG A 297 -27.40 6.71 -2.51
CA ARG A 297 -27.32 5.38 -1.91
C ARG A 297 -25.84 5.03 -1.68
N ALA A 298 -25.55 4.14 -0.74
CA ALA A 298 -24.17 3.75 -0.39
C ALA A 298 -23.30 3.37 -1.61
N ALA A 299 -23.83 2.53 -2.53
CA ALA A 299 -23.12 2.14 -3.76
C ALA A 299 -22.87 3.30 -4.74
N GLU A 300 -23.71 4.34 -4.69
CA GLU A 300 -23.63 5.52 -5.55
C GLU A 300 -22.62 6.54 -4.99
N LEU A 301 -22.49 6.63 -3.66
CA LEU A 301 -21.48 7.44 -3.01
C LEU A 301 -20.06 6.88 -3.21
N HIS A 302 -19.89 5.55 -3.25
CA HIS A 302 -18.59 4.92 -3.56
C HIS A 302 -17.98 5.44 -4.87
N LYS A 303 -18.76 5.39 -5.96
CA LYS A 303 -18.33 5.92 -7.28
C LYS A 303 -18.08 7.41 -7.28
N SER A 304 -18.78 8.15 -6.41
CA SER A 304 -18.61 9.58 -6.28
C SER A 304 -17.29 9.92 -5.57
N ILE A 305 -16.94 9.19 -4.51
CA ILE A 305 -15.66 9.32 -3.80
C ILE A 305 -14.50 8.95 -4.75
N GLU A 306 -14.63 7.87 -5.53
CA GLU A 306 -13.62 7.48 -6.53
C GLU A 306 -13.33 8.60 -7.53
N PHE A 307 -14.37 9.24 -8.09
CA PHE A 307 -14.17 10.32 -9.05
C PHE A 307 -13.59 11.59 -8.41
N GLY A 308 -14.00 11.91 -7.17
CA GLY A 308 -13.35 12.96 -6.39
C GLY A 308 -11.86 12.69 -6.17
N PHE A 309 -11.51 11.46 -5.80
CA PHE A 309 -10.12 11.03 -5.61
C PHE A 309 -9.28 11.18 -6.88
N ILE A 310 -9.84 10.78 -8.03
CA ILE A 310 -9.21 10.93 -9.34
C ILE A 310 -8.98 12.41 -9.68
N ALA A 311 -9.98 13.27 -9.51
CA ALA A 311 -9.86 14.71 -9.77
C ALA A 311 -8.76 15.37 -8.91
N ALA A 312 -8.71 15.03 -7.62
CA ALA A 312 -7.66 15.50 -6.70
C ALA A 312 -6.25 15.08 -7.18
N ARG A 313 -6.06 13.82 -7.57
CA ARG A 313 -4.78 13.32 -8.10
C ARG A 313 -4.40 13.96 -9.43
N ARG A 314 -5.36 14.23 -10.30
CA ARG A 314 -5.09 14.96 -11.55
C ARG A 314 -4.58 16.36 -11.28
N LEU A 315 -5.21 17.11 -10.37
CA LEU A 315 -4.70 18.43 -9.99
C LEU A 315 -3.29 18.33 -9.38
N ALA A 316 -3.03 17.38 -8.47
CA ALA A 316 -1.71 17.17 -7.89
C ALA A 316 -0.63 16.78 -8.92
N LYS A 317 -1.02 16.14 -10.02
CA LYS A 317 -0.11 15.76 -11.11
C LYS A 317 0.13 16.90 -12.10
N LEU A 318 -0.92 17.65 -12.44
CA LEU A 318 -0.89 18.66 -13.49
C LEU A 318 -0.39 20.03 -13.00
N GLY A 319 -0.71 20.39 -11.74
CA GLY A 319 -0.42 21.71 -11.17
C GLY A 319 -1.01 22.87 -11.98
N PHE A 320 -0.30 23.99 -12.00
CA PHE A 320 -0.65 25.13 -12.85
C PHE A 320 -0.02 24.99 -14.23
N ARG A 321 -0.77 25.35 -15.27
CA ARG A 321 -0.30 25.36 -16.67
C ARG A 321 -0.70 26.63 -17.38
N ASN A 322 0.13 27.11 -18.29
CA ASN A 322 -0.29 28.14 -19.23
C ASN A 322 -0.93 27.50 -20.48
N HIS A 323 -1.53 28.33 -21.34
CA HIS A 323 -2.10 27.89 -22.61
C HIS A 323 -1.26 28.39 -23.78
N GLU A 324 -1.33 27.74 -24.94
CA GLU A 324 -0.61 28.20 -26.15
C GLU A 324 -0.99 29.62 -26.61
N LEU A 325 -2.14 30.13 -26.16
CA LEU A 325 -2.69 31.45 -26.54
C LEU A 325 -2.55 32.50 -25.41
N HIS A 326 -2.25 32.06 -24.19
CA HIS A 326 -2.24 32.87 -22.99
C HIS A 326 -1.10 32.43 -22.08
N ASP A 327 -0.15 33.32 -21.85
CA ASP A 327 1.11 32.96 -21.17
C ASP A 327 1.00 32.85 -19.64
N TRP A 328 -0.15 33.18 -19.04
CA TRP A 328 -0.29 33.12 -17.58
C TRP A 328 -0.70 31.73 -17.07
N PRO A 329 -0.20 31.31 -15.89
CA PRO A 329 -0.54 30.04 -15.26
C PRO A 329 -1.99 30.03 -14.77
N ARG A 330 -2.68 28.91 -15.01
CA ARG A 330 -4.03 28.63 -14.52
C ARG A 330 -4.21 27.13 -14.23
N TYR A 331 -5.28 26.78 -13.52
CA TYR A 331 -5.65 25.38 -13.35
C TYR A 331 -6.17 24.80 -14.68
N PRO A 332 -5.74 23.59 -15.06
CA PRO A 332 -6.24 22.92 -16.26
C PRO A 332 -7.58 22.20 -15.99
N PHE A 333 -8.66 22.98 -15.79
CA PHE A 333 -9.96 22.47 -15.32
C PHE A 333 -10.52 21.29 -16.12
N SER A 334 -10.47 21.36 -17.46
CA SER A 334 -10.98 20.28 -18.32
C SER A 334 -10.19 18.98 -18.18
N ASP A 335 -8.86 19.06 -18.00
CA ASP A 335 -8.02 17.88 -17.79
C ASP A 335 -8.26 17.28 -16.39
N ILE A 336 -8.49 18.12 -15.38
CA ILE A 336 -8.81 17.68 -14.01
C ILE A 336 -10.14 16.92 -13.98
N MET A 337 -11.17 17.49 -14.63
CA MET A 337 -12.55 17.03 -14.55
C MET A 337 -12.97 16.11 -15.71
N GLN A 338 -12.01 15.61 -16.49
CA GLN A 338 -12.26 14.75 -17.64
C GLN A 338 -13.08 13.49 -17.25
N LYS A 339 -14.11 13.17 -18.03
CA LYS A 339 -14.98 12.02 -17.76
C LYS A 339 -14.31 10.65 -17.90
N ALA A 340 -13.29 10.52 -18.76
CA ALA A 340 -12.57 9.27 -18.96
C ALA A 340 -11.83 8.90 -17.67
N GLU A 341 -12.09 7.73 -17.11
CA GLU A 341 -11.43 7.23 -15.90
C GLU A 341 -10.43 6.14 -16.29
N HIS A 342 -9.18 6.30 -15.89
CA HIS A 342 -8.15 5.28 -16.10
C HIS A 342 -8.07 4.36 -14.88
N PRO A 343 -8.04 3.02 -15.03
CA PRO A 343 -7.98 2.09 -13.90
C PRO A 343 -6.81 2.34 -12.94
N GLU A 344 -5.69 2.87 -13.44
CA GLU A 344 -4.51 3.25 -12.64
C GLU A 344 -4.68 4.50 -11.77
N GLU A 345 -5.68 5.34 -12.06
CA GLU A 345 -5.98 6.54 -11.28
C GLU A 345 -6.94 6.26 -10.13
N ALA A 346 -7.74 5.20 -10.26
CA ALA A 346 -8.74 4.79 -9.28
C ALA A 346 -8.08 4.35 -7.96
N PRO A 347 -8.69 4.67 -6.81
CA PRO A 347 -8.22 4.20 -5.52
C PRO A 347 -8.54 2.71 -5.34
N ASN A 348 -7.73 2.03 -4.52
CA ASN A 348 -8.15 0.77 -3.93
C ASN A 348 -9.07 1.02 -2.74
N THR A 349 -9.98 0.08 -2.49
CA THR A 349 -10.90 0.17 -1.36
C THR A 349 -10.74 -0.96 -0.36
N LEU A 350 -10.96 -0.69 0.92
CA LEU A 350 -10.87 -1.67 1.99
C LEU A 350 -11.83 -1.30 3.14
N ASP A 351 -12.61 -2.27 3.61
CA ASP A 351 -13.38 -2.11 4.85
C ASP A 351 -12.42 -2.17 6.05
N ILE A 352 -12.43 -1.11 6.87
CA ILE A 352 -11.62 -0.99 8.08
C ILE A 352 -12.26 -1.85 9.17
N PRO A 353 -11.57 -2.86 9.72
CA PRO A 353 -12.14 -3.77 10.71
C PRO A 353 -12.23 -3.13 12.10
N SER A 354 -13.10 -2.12 12.24
CA SER A 354 -13.18 -1.24 13.42
C SER A 354 -13.52 -1.97 14.71
N GLU A 355 -14.32 -3.05 14.66
CA GLU A 355 -14.60 -3.89 15.83
C GLU A 355 -13.35 -4.62 16.31
N SER A 356 -12.60 -5.23 15.39
CA SER A 356 -11.37 -5.96 15.71
C SER A 356 -10.25 -5.05 16.20
N ILE A 357 -10.19 -3.82 15.68
CA ILE A 357 -9.23 -2.79 16.14
C ILE A 357 -9.61 -2.36 17.56
N SER A 358 -10.88 -1.96 17.77
CA SER A 358 -11.38 -1.48 19.06
C SER A 358 -11.31 -2.53 20.18
N ALA A 359 -11.52 -3.82 19.87
CA ALA A 359 -11.40 -4.91 20.83
C ALA A 359 -9.96 -5.13 21.31
N GLY A 360 -8.96 -4.62 20.57
CA GLY A 360 -7.55 -4.86 20.86
C GLY A 360 -7.09 -6.28 20.53
N ASP A 361 -7.95 -7.11 19.93
CA ASP A 361 -7.67 -8.50 19.53
C ASP A 361 -6.45 -8.60 18.60
N LYS A 362 -6.16 -7.53 17.85
CA LYS A 362 -5.06 -7.42 16.90
C LYS A 362 -4.37 -6.07 17.06
N ARG A 363 -3.55 -5.92 18.12
CA ARG A 363 -2.68 -4.73 18.32
C ARG A 363 -1.72 -4.39 17.16
N HIS A 364 -1.72 -5.20 16.10
CA HIS A 364 -0.92 -5.05 14.89
C HIS A 364 -1.71 -5.54 13.66
N TRP A 365 -2.92 -5.00 13.44
CA TRP A 365 -3.69 -5.34 12.24
C TRP A 365 -2.91 -4.96 10.98
N SER A 366 -2.99 -5.75 9.92
CA SER A 366 -2.27 -5.46 8.68
C SER A 366 -3.10 -5.80 7.45
N ILE A 367 -3.04 -4.90 6.45
CA ILE A 367 -3.75 -5.09 5.18
C ILE A 367 -3.17 -6.31 4.46
N LEU A 368 -1.85 -6.51 4.54
CA LEU A 368 -1.15 -7.72 4.08
C LEU A 368 -1.82 -8.98 4.64
N HIS A 369 -2.00 -9.04 5.96
CA HIS A 369 -2.61 -10.20 6.64
C HIS A 369 -4.08 -10.37 6.27
N HIS A 370 -4.82 -9.27 6.17
CA HIS A 370 -6.23 -9.29 5.82
C HIS A 370 -6.47 -9.82 4.40
N ASN A 371 -5.60 -9.44 3.44
CA ASN A 371 -5.83 -9.67 2.02
C ASN A 371 -5.10 -10.88 1.42
N ILE A 372 -4.23 -11.60 2.13
CA ILE A 372 -3.40 -12.64 1.51
C ILE A 372 -3.87 -14.09 1.71
N GLY A 373 -4.43 -14.45 2.85
CA GLY A 373 -4.78 -15.86 3.12
C GLY A 373 -3.52 -16.71 3.35
N ASP A 374 -2.87 -17.18 2.27
CA ASP A 374 -1.63 -17.98 2.33
C ASP A 374 -0.39 -17.16 1.88
N PRO A 375 0.54 -16.81 2.81
CA PRO A 375 1.75 -16.04 2.53
C PRO A 375 2.65 -16.66 1.45
N VAL A 376 2.75 -17.98 1.38
CA VAL A 376 3.67 -18.65 0.42
C VAL A 376 3.18 -18.46 -1.00
N GLN A 377 1.87 -18.42 -1.23
CA GLN A 377 1.32 -18.13 -2.55
C GLN A 377 1.74 -16.77 -3.05
N VAL A 378 1.71 -15.79 -2.16
CA VAL A 378 1.97 -14.40 -2.51
C VAL A 378 3.44 -14.19 -2.74
N ALA A 379 4.28 -14.85 -1.95
CA ALA A 379 5.70 -14.97 -2.20
C ALA A 379 5.97 -15.54 -3.61
N CYS A 380 5.32 -16.66 -3.98
CA CYS A 380 5.47 -17.24 -5.31
C CYS A 380 4.97 -16.29 -6.41
N HIS A 381 3.81 -15.67 -6.20
CA HIS A 381 3.21 -14.72 -7.13
C HIS A 381 4.12 -13.52 -7.38
N ILE A 382 4.72 -12.95 -6.33
CA ILE A 382 5.69 -11.84 -6.43
C ILE A 382 6.84 -12.22 -7.36
N VAL A 383 7.45 -13.41 -7.16
CA VAL A 383 8.57 -13.85 -8.00
C VAL A 383 8.11 -14.11 -9.44
N MET A 384 6.99 -14.82 -9.63
CA MET A 384 6.55 -15.28 -10.95
C MET A 384 5.77 -14.25 -11.78
N LYS A 385 5.21 -13.19 -11.18
CA LYS A 385 4.31 -12.23 -11.85
C LYS A 385 4.71 -10.77 -11.73
N GLY A 386 5.43 -10.39 -10.68
CA GLY A 386 5.77 -8.99 -10.44
C GLY A 386 5.76 -8.66 -8.95
N THR A 387 6.72 -7.87 -8.46
CA THR A 387 6.56 -7.28 -7.11
C THR A 387 5.32 -6.42 -7.03
N TYR A 388 5.01 -5.66 -8.10
CA TYR A 388 3.87 -4.77 -8.16
C TYR A 388 2.58 -5.43 -8.67
N SER A 389 2.60 -6.72 -9.03
CA SER A 389 1.35 -7.41 -9.44
C SER A 389 0.38 -7.60 -8.26
N THR A 390 0.87 -7.41 -7.03
CA THR A 390 0.08 -7.42 -5.80
C THR A 390 -0.41 -6.02 -5.38
N ALA A 391 0.01 -4.97 -6.09
CA ALA A 391 -0.30 -3.57 -5.80
C ALA A 391 -1.78 -3.19 -6.01
N ASN A 392 -2.69 -4.15 -6.19
CA ASN A 392 -4.13 -3.92 -6.24
C ASN A 392 -4.83 -4.36 -4.94
N TRP A 393 -4.07 -4.86 -3.96
CA TRP A 393 -4.66 -5.43 -2.74
C TRP A 393 -3.73 -5.40 -1.53
N ILE A 394 -2.44 -5.07 -1.65
CA ILE A 394 -1.55 -4.88 -0.48
C ILE A 394 -0.70 -3.61 -0.60
N PRO A 395 -0.44 -2.89 0.50
CA PRO A 395 0.47 -1.75 0.50
C PRO A 395 1.91 -2.17 0.18
N ILE A 396 2.59 -1.35 -0.62
CA ILE A 396 4.00 -1.54 -0.97
C ILE A 396 4.74 -0.21 -0.79
N ALA A 397 5.71 -0.18 0.12
CA ALA A 397 6.62 0.96 0.25
C ALA A 397 7.90 0.72 -0.55
N SER A 398 8.45 1.81 -1.10
CA SER A 398 9.70 1.76 -1.84
C SER A 398 10.58 2.96 -1.51
N PHE A 399 11.88 2.71 -1.33
CA PHE A 399 12.89 3.73 -1.06
C PHE A 399 14.07 3.44 -1.96
N GLY A 400 14.16 4.15 -3.09
CA GLY A 400 15.08 3.74 -4.15
C GLY A 400 14.80 2.28 -4.57
N ASP A 401 15.82 1.44 -4.47
CA ASP A 401 15.77 0.01 -4.79
C ASP A 401 15.26 -0.87 -3.64
N LEU A 402 15.09 -0.32 -2.44
CA LEU A 402 14.50 -1.05 -1.31
C LEU A 402 12.98 -1.11 -1.49
N VAL A 403 12.41 -2.31 -1.52
CA VAL A 403 10.96 -2.54 -1.53
C VAL A 403 10.57 -3.37 -0.32
N VAL A 404 9.54 -2.93 0.41
CA VAL A 404 9.05 -3.58 1.63
C VAL A 404 7.51 -3.66 1.62
N LEU A 405 6.97 -4.75 2.15
CA LEU A 405 5.53 -5.04 2.21
C LEU A 405 5.03 -5.31 3.63
N ASP A 406 5.93 -5.69 4.54
CA ASP A 406 5.58 -5.90 5.94
C ASP A 406 5.30 -4.55 6.62
N ARG A 407 4.21 -4.48 7.39
CA ARG A 407 3.77 -3.25 8.06
C ARG A 407 4.87 -2.68 8.96
N SER A 408 5.49 -3.52 9.78
CA SER A 408 6.49 -3.09 10.77
C SER A 408 7.74 -2.53 10.09
N GLU A 409 8.20 -3.16 9.00
CA GLU A 409 9.29 -2.62 8.18
C GLU A 409 8.90 -1.32 7.46
N ILE A 410 7.69 -1.24 6.90
CA ILE A 410 7.18 -0.03 6.26
C ILE A 410 7.21 1.15 7.24
N GLU A 411 6.67 0.97 8.44
CA GLU A 411 6.61 2.01 9.47
C GLU A 411 8.00 2.39 9.99
N GLY A 412 8.85 1.41 10.27
CA GLY A 412 10.23 1.65 10.72
C GLY A 412 11.05 2.44 9.69
N PHE A 413 11.01 2.04 8.41
CA PHE A 413 11.72 2.76 7.36
C PHE A 413 11.09 4.12 7.03
N ARG A 414 9.77 4.30 7.18
CA ARG A 414 9.12 5.61 7.01
C ARG A 414 9.46 6.57 8.15
N THR A 415 9.55 6.09 9.39
CA THR A 415 10.05 6.90 10.51
C THR A 415 11.46 7.42 10.23
N MET A 416 12.36 6.55 9.79
CA MET A 416 13.71 6.95 9.35
C MET A 416 13.66 7.96 8.18
N PHE A 417 12.84 7.71 7.16
CA PHE A 417 12.68 8.61 6.01
C PHE A 417 12.20 10.00 6.45
N ASN A 418 11.15 10.06 7.27
CA ASN A 418 10.56 11.31 7.73
C ASN A 418 11.53 12.10 8.60
N ALA A 419 12.28 11.45 9.49
CA ALA A 419 13.30 12.11 10.31
C ALA A 419 14.40 12.75 9.45
N ILE A 420 14.88 12.04 8.42
CA ILE A 420 15.88 12.58 7.48
C ILE A 420 15.29 13.71 6.66
N HIS A 421 14.09 13.53 6.10
CA HIS A 421 13.44 14.55 5.28
C HIS A 421 13.21 15.85 6.07
N GLU A 422 12.73 15.75 7.31
CA GLU A 422 12.50 16.90 8.18
C GLU A 422 13.81 17.60 8.54
N TYR A 423 14.85 16.83 8.90
CA TYR A 423 16.19 17.37 9.16
C TYR A 423 16.74 18.15 7.95
N LEU A 424 16.50 17.68 6.73
CA LEU A 424 16.95 18.36 5.51
C LEU A 424 16.07 19.57 5.10
N SER A 425 14.90 19.73 5.71
CA SER A 425 13.95 20.80 5.37
C SER A 425 14.30 22.15 6.02
N ALA A 426 15.24 22.17 6.96
CA ALA A 426 15.71 23.38 7.63
C ALA A 426 17.26 23.41 7.75
N PRO A 427 17.89 24.58 7.90
CA PRO A 427 19.33 24.67 8.17
C PRO A 427 19.70 23.95 9.47
N GLN A 428 20.74 23.11 9.43
CA GLN A 428 21.15 22.29 10.56
C GLN A 428 22.55 22.65 11.07
N THR A 429 22.74 22.54 12.38
CA THR A 429 24.03 22.78 13.06
C THR A 429 24.56 21.55 13.78
N LYS A 430 23.69 20.58 14.09
CA LYS A 430 24.01 19.34 14.81
C LYS A 430 23.74 18.12 13.95
N PRO A 431 24.37 16.96 14.23
CA PRO A 431 24.08 15.71 13.53
C PRO A 431 22.69 15.14 13.83
N LEU A 432 22.10 14.47 12.84
CA LEU A 432 20.95 13.59 13.00
C LEU A 432 21.44 12.16 13.31
N ASN A 433 21.04 11.62 14.46
CA ASN A 433 21.46 10.29 14.90
C ASN A 433 20.34 9.26 14.71
N ILE A 434 20.61 8.21 13.94
CA ILE A 434 19.65 7.14 13.65
C ILE A 434 20.28 5.78 13.94
N ALA A 435 19.64 4.98 14.79
CA ALA A 435 20.08 3.61 15.04
C ALA A 435 19.47 2.61 14.05
N VAL A 436 20.26 1.65 13.60
CA VAL A 436 19.83 0.61 12.65
C VAL A 436 20.19 -0.75 13.25
N PHE A 437 19.18 -1.42 13.80
CA PHE A 437 19.33 -2.75 14.39
C PHE A 437 18.98 -3.85 13.39
N GLY A 438 19.40 -5.07 13.69
CA GLY A 438 19.11 -6.26 12.87
C GLY A 438 20.22 -7.28 12.89
N SER A 439 19.93 -8.50 12.45
CA SER A 439 20.91 -9.59 12.45
C SER A 439 22.07 -9.37 11.47
N LYS A 440 23.16 -10.14 11.62
CA LYS A 440 24.27 -10.12 10.67
C LYS A 440 23.79 -10.69 9.32
N GLY A 441 23.78 -9.84 8.31
CA GLY A 441 23.31 -10.23 6.97
C GLY A 441 21.82 -9.96 6.72
N SER A 442 21.10 -9.26 7.59
CA SER A 442 19.70 -8.85 7.35
C SER A 442 19.52 -7.79 6.25
N GLY A 443 20.60 -7.10 5.85
CA GLY A 443 20.56 -6.05 4.83
C GLY A 443 20.61 -4.61 5.36
N LYS A 444 20.84 -4.41 6.67
CA LYS A 444 20.89 -3.10 7.35
C LYS A 444 21.52 -1.95 6.55
N SER A 445 22.77 -2.11 6.11
CA SER A 445 23.49 -1.05 5.42
C SER A 445 22.92 -0.71 4.04
N PHE A 446 22.33 -1.69 3.37
CA PHE A 446 21.63 -1.46 2.10
C PHE A 446 20.34 -0.69 2.37
N ALA A 447 19.50 -1.19 3.29
CA ALA A 447 18.22 -0.57 3.60
C ALA A 447 18.37 0.88 4.10
N ALA A 448 19.25 1.11 5.07
CA ALA A 448 19.50 2.45 5.62
C ALA A 448 20.05 3.42 4.56
N GLY A 449 20.94 2.95 3.67
CA GLY A 449 21.47 3.77 2.58
C GLY A 449 20.40 4.13 1.54
N GLN A 450 19.53 3.19 1.19
CA GLN A 450 18.42 3.39 0.25
C GLN A 450 17.37 4.37 0.80
N VAL A 451 17.00 4.23 2.07
CA VAL A 451 16.08 5.15 2.75
C VAL A 451 16.66 6.56 2.83
N ALA A 452 17.92 6.70 3.25
CA ALA A 452 18.57 8.00 3.34
C ALA A 452 18.70 8.68 1.96
N GLY A 453 19.06 7.92 0.91
CA GLY A 453 19.11 8.43 -0.45
C GLY A 453 17.74 8.87 -0.97
N ALA A 454 16.68 8.10 -0.69
CA ALA A 454 15.32 8.45 -1.06
C ALA A 454 14.83 9.73 -0.34
N ALA A 455 15.11 9.87 0.96
CA ALA A 455 14.73 11.05 1.73
C ALA A 455 15.47 12.29 1.25
N ALA A 456 16.76 12.17 0.94
CA ALA A 456 17.56 13.23 0.36
C ALA A 456 17.06 13.69 -1.01
N ALA A 457 16.73 12.75 -1.89
CA ALA A 457 16.17 13.06 -3.20
C ALA A 457 14.83 13.81 -3.07
N ALA A 458 13.99 13.42 -2.10
CA ALA A 458 12.73 14.11 -1.83
C ALA A 458 12.94 15.55 -1.31
N ALA A 459 13.89 15.76 -0.38
CA ALA A 459 14.23 17.09 0.12
C ALA A 459 14.92 17.99 -0.94
N ALA A 460 15.66 17.40 -1.88
CA ALA A 460 16.25 18.15 -2.99
C ALA A 460 15.19 18.66 -3.98
N ALA A 461 14.04 17.99 -4.11
CA ALA A 461 12.96 18.41 -5.00
C ALA A 461 12.24 19.70 -4.53
N THR A 462 12.30 19.99 -3.23
CA THR A 462 11.68 21.16 -2.61
C THR A 462 12.62 22.37 -2.50
N THR A 463 13.92 22.18 -2.76
CA THR A 463 14.94 23.23 -2.61
C THR A 463 15.52 23.67 -3.96
N THR A 464 15.90 24.95 -4.06
CA THR A 464 16.37 25.56 -5.33
C THR A 464 17.83 25.22 -5.65
N SER A 465 18.55 24.57 -4.71
CA SER A 465 19.96 24.20 -4.86
C SER A 465 20.14 22.69 -4.64
N PRO A 466 20.83 21.97 -5.54
CA PRO A 466 21.03 20.53 -5.40
C PRO A 466 21.91 20.23 -4.18
N LEU A 467 21.31 19.61 -3.16
CA LEU A 467 22.03 19.13 -1.99
C LEU A 467 22.95 17.96 -2.41
N LYS A 468 24.27 18.16 -2.34
CA LYS A 468 25.25 17.11 -2.62
C LYS A 468 25.50 16.29 -1.36
N ILE A 469 25.24 14.99 -1.42
CA ILE A 469 25.49 14.06 -0.32
C ILE A 469 26.74 13.24 -0.60
N GLN A 470 27.62 13.13 0.39
CA GLN A 470 28.78 12.25 0.35
C GLN A 470 28.64 11.14 1.39
N HIS A 471 28.71 9.88 0.94
CA HIS A 471 28.65 8.73 1.83
C HIS A 471 30.03 8.44 2.45
N ILE A 472 30.10 8.41 3.78
CA ILE A 472 31.30 8.03 4.55
C ILE A 472 31.00 6.74 5.29
N ARG A 473 31.84 5.72 5.17
CA ARG A 473 31.67 4.42 5.83
C ARG A 473 32.74 4.23 6.90
N ILE A 474 32.31 3.94 8.11
CA ILE A 474 33.15 3.69 9.29
C ILE A 474 32.79 2.30 9.81
N ASP A 475 33.79 1.44 10.01
CA ASP A 475 33.61 0.11 10.59
C ASP A 475 34.46 0.00 11.86
N LEU A 476 33.79 0.12 13.01
CA LEU A 476 34.47 0.19 14.30
C LEU A 476 35.15 -1.13 14.68
N SER A 477 34.73 -2.25 14.11
CA SER A 477 35.41 -3.53 14.31
C SER A 477 36.81 -3.59 13.69
N GLN A 478 37.15 -2.65 12.80
CA GLN A 478 38.46 -2.54 12.17
C GLN A 478 39.37 -1.53 12.88
N PHE A 479 38.85 -0.78 13.86
CA PHE A 479 39.59 0.27 14.53
C PHE A 479 40.29 -0.29 15.77
N THR A 480 41.56 0.05 15.91
CA THR A 480 42.40 -0.39 17.04
C THR A 480 42.73 0.75 18.00
N SER A 481 42.49 2.01 17.61
CA SER A 481 42.76 3.19 18.45
C SER A 481 41.76 4.33 18.22
N LEU A 482 41.70 5.27 19.15
CA LEU A 482 40.88 6.49 19.04
C LEU A 482 41.32 7.41 17.91
N GLU A 483 42.60 7.37 17.51
CA GLU A 483 43.11 8.15 16.39
C GLU A 483 42.43 7.77 15.06
N ASN A 484 42.05 6.49 14.89
CA ASN A 484 41.29 6.07 13.72
C ASN A 484 39.91 6.72 13.69
N LEU A 485 39.27 6.86 14.86
CA LEU A 485 37.97 7.51 15.00
C LEU A 485 38.07 9.03 14.73
N SER A 486 39.03 9.71 15.35
CA SER A 486 39.29 11.13 15.10
C SER A 486 39.59 11.41 13.63
N ALA A 487 40.43 10.60 12.99
CA ALA A 487 40.70 10.72 11.54
C ALA A 487 39.45 10.51 10.67
N ALA A 488 38.53 9.62 11.07
CA ALA A 488 37.28 9.41 10.35
C ALA A 488 36.33 10.60 10.47
N PHE A 489 36.20 11.21 11.65
CA PHE A 489 35.38 12.41 11.83
C PHE A 489 36.02 13.68 11.23
N ASN A 490 37.34 13.75 11.12
CA ASN A 490 37.99 14.82 10.37
C ASN A 490 37.59 14.80 8.88
N LYS A 491 37.39 13.61 8.30
CA LYS A 491 36.82 13.50 6.93
C LYS A 491 35.37 13.98 6.85
N VAL A 492 34.57 13.77 7.91
CA VAL A 492 33.19 14.30 8.00
C VAL A 492 33.22 15.83 8.01
N ARG A 493 34.15 16.42 8.76
CA ARG A 493 34.34 17.86 8.80
C ARG A 493 34.81 18.43 7.45
N GLU A 494 35.77 17.78 6.79
CA GLU A 494 36.24 18.15 5.45
C GLU A 494 35.10 18.11 4.41
N CYS A 495 34.22 17.11 4.49
CA CYS A 495 33.01 17.00 3.68
C CYS A 495 32.12 18.24 3.85
N ASN A 496 31.81 18.62 5.08
CA ASN A 496 31.05 19.84 5.36
C ASN A 496 31.72 21.11 4.83
N LEU A 497 33.04 21.25 5.01
CA LEU A 497 33.81 22.39 4.50
C LEU A 497 33.81 22.48 2.96
N SER A 498 33.65 21.35 2.28
CA SER A 498 33.50 21.29 0.81
C SER A 498 32.09 21.64 0.31
N GLY A 499 31.15 21.94 1.21
CA GLY A 499 29.74 22.24 0.87
C GLY A 499 28.91 21.00 0.54
N THR A 500 29.32 19.82 1.01
CA THR A 500 28.57 18.57 0.84
C THR A 500 28.10 18.03 2.18
N LEU A 501 26.88 17.50 2.24
CA LEU A 501 26.33 16.93 3.47
C LEU A 501 26.86 15.49 3.66
N PRO A 502 27.53 15.20 4.79
CA PRO A 502 28.02 13.86 5.07
C PRO A 502 26.90 12.93 5.55
N LEU A 503 26.74 11.80 4.86
CA LEU A 503 25.96 10.65 5.30
C LEU A 503 26.92 9.58 5.82
N VAL A 504 27.03 9.47 7.13
CA VAL A 504 28.03 8.65 7.82
C VAL A 504 27.41 7.33 8.28
N SER A 505 27.81 6.23 7.69
CA SER A 505 27.41 4.88 8.11
C SER A 505 28.46 4.29 9.05
N ILE A 506 28.15 4.25 10.35
CA ILE A 506 28.99 3.69 11.41
C ILE A 506 28.50 2.27 11.69
N LYS A 507 29.35 1.26 11.49
CA LYS A 507 29.04 -0.13 11.80
C LYS A 507 29.67 -0.54 13.12
N ALA A 508 29.01 -1.48 13.78
CA ALA A 508 29.54 -2.15 14.96
C ALA A 508 29.71 -1.19 16.15
N PHE A 509 28.78 -0.25 16.33
CA PHE A 509 28.80 0.66 17.47
C PHE A 509 28.63 -0.06 18.82
N ASP A 510 28.00 -1.23 18.80
CA ASP A 510 27.70 -2.07 19.95
C ASP A 510 28.81 -3.10 20.24
N THR A 511 30.00 -2.98 19.63
CA THR A 511 31.13 -3.87 19.93
C THR A 511 31.90 -3.44 21.16
N GLU A 512 32.63 -4.40 21.73
CA GLU A 512 33.59 -4.14 22.80
C GLU A 512 34.72 -3.21 22.34
N TYR A 513 35.15 -2.32 23.23
CA TYR A 513 36.37 -1.54 23.08
C TYR A 513 37.04 -1.35 24.44
N ALA A 514 38.36 -1.52 24.49
CA ALA A 514 39.17 -1.38 25.71
C ALA A 514 38.64 -2.19 26.92
N GLY A 515 38.14 -3.41 26.70
CA GLY A 515 37.61 -4.26 27.77
C GLY A 515 36.21 -3.92 28.26
N SER A 516 35.54 -2.92 27.66
CA SER A 516 34.20 -2.48 28.03
C SER A 516 33.19 -2.90 26.96
N PRO A 517 32.11 -3.63 27.32
CA PRO A 517 31.00 -3.84 26.39
C PRO A 517 30.42 -2.47 26.04
N LEU A 518 30.06 -2.26 24.75
CA LEU A 518 29.64 -0.95 24.23
C LEU A 518 30.69 0.18 24.39
N GLY A 519 31.98 -0.16 24.56
CA GLY A 519 33.03 0.80 24.87
C GLY A 519 33.18 1.95 23.87
N TRP A 520 32.79 1.74 22.60
CA TRP A 520 32.77 2.79 21.58
C TRP A 520 31.77 3.92 21.87
N LEU A 521 30.68 3.67 22.62
CA LEU A 521 29.66 4.68 22.91
C LEU A 521 30.25 5.90 23.62
N ALA A 522 31.17 5.70 24.57
CA ALA A 522 31.84 6.79 25.28
C ALA A 522 32.55 7.79 24.35
N HIS A 523 32.98 7.32 23.17
CA HIS A 523 33.69 8.13 22.19
C HIS A 523 32.78 8.68 21.07
N LEU A 524 31.61 8.09 20.87
CA LEU A 524 30.62 8.54 19.90
C LEU A 524 29.65 9.58 20.50
N LEU A 525 29.34 9.48 21.79
CA LEU A 525 28.38 10.36 22.47
C LEU A 525 28.66 11.86 22.31
N PRO A 526 29.92 12.35 22.44
CA PRO A 526 30.20 13.77 22.20
C PRO A 526 29.81 14.24 20.79
N ALA A 527 30.03 13.38 19.79
CA ALA A 527 29.68 13.68 18.40
C ALA A 527 28.16 13.66 18.21
N MET A 528 27.47 12.71 18.83
CA MET A 528 26.02 12.56 18.75
C MET A 528 25.27 13.69 19.46
N HIS A 529 25.72 14.10 20.65
CA HIS A 529 25.02 15.06 21.50
C HIS A 529 25.34 16.52 21.12
N GLY A 530 26.63 16.82 20.95
CA GLY A 530 27.14 18.18 20.75
C GLY A 530 27.60 18.47 19.33
N GLY A 531 27.69 17.45 18.46
CA GLY A 531 28.34 17.61 17.15
C GLY A 531 29.83 17.92 17.29
N GLN A 532 30.48 17.39 18.34
CA GLN A 532 31.89 17.65 18.66
C GLN A 532 32.66 16.35 18.87
N ILE A 533 33.94 16.32 18.49
CA ILE A 533 34.84 15.21 18.80
C ILE A 533 36.11 15.72 19.46
N LEU A 534 36.66 14.93 20.39
CA LEU A 534 37.98 15.17 20.94
C LEU A 534 39.05 14.72 19.93
N ASP A 535 39.80 15.67 19.39
CA ASP A 535 40.95 15.42 18.53
C ASP A 535 42.20 16.04 19.17
N ARG A 536 43.18 15.19 19.53
CA ARG A 536 44.46 15.60 20.16
C ARG A 536 44.31 16.55 21.38
N GLY A 537 43.24 16.39 22.16
CA GLY A 537 42.99 17.20 23.36
C GLY A 537 42.12 18.44 23.13
N GLU A 538 41.73 18.73 21.88
CA GLU A 538 40.83 19.84 21.55
C GLU A 538 39.47 19.33 21.07
N MET A 539 38.39 20.00 21.48
CA MET A 539 37.04 19.72 21.00
C MET A 539 36.82 20.40 19.66
N GLN A 540 36.60 19.61 18.60
CA GLN A 540 36.35 20.11 17.26
C GLN A 540 34.91 19.83 16.82
N HIS A 541 34.27 20.81 16.18
CA HIS A 541 32.94 20.63 15.60
C HIS A 541 33.00 19.83 14.29
N ILE A 542 32.13 18.83 14.16
CA ILE A 542 32.00 18.04 12.93
C ILE A 542 30.99 18.63 11.94
N GLY A 543 30.10 19.52 12.41
CA GLY A 543 29.06 20.17 11.60
C GLY A 543 27.81 19.29 11.40
N PRO A 544 26.88 19.70 10.51
CA PRO A 544 25.70 18.91 10.19
C PRO A 544 26.09 17.58 9.54
N ALA A 545 25.43 16.50 9.91
CA ALA A 545 25.70 15.16 9.39
C ALA A 545 24.51 14.24 9.65
N ILE A 546 24.34 13.20 8.84
CA ILE A 546 23.40 12.12 9.13
C ILE A 546 24.22 10.91 9.58
N LEU A 547 24.12 10.54 10.85
CA LEU A 547 24.83 9.40 11.45
C LEU A 547 23.91 8.18 11.49
N LEU A 548 24.22 7.18 10.67
CA LEU A 548 23.55 5.88 10.66
C LEU A 548 24.36 4.87 11.47
N LEU A 549 23.88 4.55 12.67
CA LEU A 549 24.55 3.71 13.67
C LEU A 549 24.05 2.27 13.56
N GLY A 550 24.78 1.44 12.82
CA GLY A 550 24.44 0.04 12.56
C GLY A 550 24.99 -0.92 13.60
N SER A 551 24.12 -1.74 14.19
CA SER A 551 24.51 -2.77 15.17
C SER A 551 25.20 -3.97 14.54
N SER A 552 25.96 -4.71 15.35
CA SER A 552 26.58 -5.99 14.99
C SER A 552 26.08 -7.16 15.83
N PHE A 553 25.78 -6.94 17.11
CA PHE A 553 25.36 -7.99 18.05
C PHE A 553 23.86 -7.93 18.35
N THR A 554 23.34 -6.72 18.52
CA THR A 554 21.94 -6.47 18.89
C THR A 554 21.06 -6.42 17.64
N ASN A 555 19.95 -7.17 17.63
CA ASN A 555 19.09 -7.33 16.44
C ASN A 555 17.80 -6.50 16.49
N SER A 556 17.46 -5.93 17.63
CA SER A 556 16.36 -4.97 17.80
C SER A 556 16.71 -3.99 18.91
N LEU A 557 15.96 -2.88 19.00
CA LEU A 557 16.06 -1.94 20.11
C LEU A 557 15.88 -2.64 21.47
N GLY A 558 14.84 -3.48 21.60
CA GLY A 558 14.58 -4.21 22.85
C GLY A 558 15.69 -5.20 23.22
N HIS A 559 16.36 -5.82 22.23
CA HIS A 559 17.54 -6.64 22.51
C HIS A 559 18.72 -5.77 22.96
N PHE A 560 18.90 -4.56 22.41
CA PHE A 560 19.94 -3.63 22.86
C PHE A 560 19.73 -3.19 24.31
N GLU A 561 18.50 -2.82 24.69
CA GLU A 561 18.15 -2.47 26.06
C GLU A 561 18.43 -3.64 27.01
N ALA A 562 17.91 -4.83 26.71
CA ALA A 562 18.13 -6.02 27.52
C ALA A 562 19.61 -6.44 27.61
N PHE A 563 20.39 -6.24 26.54
CA PHE A 563 21.82 -6.50 26.53
C PHE A 563 22.56 -5.54 27.47
N SER A 564 22.22 -4.24 27.41
CA SER A 564 22.83 -3.21 28.25
C SER A 564 22.60 -3.46 29.74
N GLU A 565 21.39 -3.89 30.14
CA GLU A 565 21.05 -4.21 31.52
C GLU A 565 21.73 -5.48 32.06
N LYS A 566 21.90 -6.50 31.20
CA LYS A 566 22.41 -7.82 31.63
C LYS A 566 23.93 -7.94 31.60
N GLN A 567 24.60 -7.30 30.63
CA GLN A 567 26.05 -7.46 30.43
C GLN A 567 26.85 -6.19 30.78
N GLY A 568 26.20 -5.05 30.95
CA GLY A 568 26.85 -3.80 31.32
C GLY A 568 27.13 -3.69 32.82
N ASN A 569 28.24 -3.06 33.19
CA ASN A 569 28.35 -2.46 34.52
C ASN A 569 27.48 -1.19 34.60
N GLU A 570 27.35 -0.58 35.78
CA GLU A 570 26.54 0.65 35.98
C GLU A 570 26.90 1.78 35.00
N LYS A 571 28.18 1.91 34.61
CA LYS A 571 28.62 2.92 33.63
C LYS A 571 28.16 2.59 32.21
N ASP A 572 28.14 1.32 31.84
CA ASP A 572 27.72 0.88 30.50
C ASP A 572 26.19 1.02 30.33
N VAL A 573 25.42 0.76 31.39
CA VAL A 573 23.97 1.04 31.43
C VAL A 573 23.72 2.53 31.24
N LEU A 574 24.44 3.38 31.97
CA LEU A 574 24.30 4.84 31.84
C LEU A 574 24.64 5.31 30.42
N ARG A 575 25.73 4.81 29.82
CA ARG A 575 26.09 5.14 28.43
C ARG A 575 25.06 4.68 27.42
N ALA A 576 24.44 3.51 27.63
CA ALA A 576 23.37 3.03 26.77
C ALA A 576 22.14 3.94 26.87
N GLN A 577 21.76 4.36 28.08
CA GLN A 577 20.68 5.35 28.28
C GLN A 577 21.00 6.70 27.63
N GLU A 578 22.23 7.19 27.79
CA GLU A 578 22.69 8.42 27.12
C GLU A 578 22.65 8.28 25.59
N PHE A 579 23.04 7.13 25.05
CA PHE A 579 22.95 6.83 23.62
C PHE A 579 21.51 6.88 23.12
N LEU A 580 20.58 6.20 23.81
CA LEU A 580 19.16 6.20 23.47
C LEU A 580 18.58 7.62 23.51
N SER A 581 18.97 8.44 24.48
CA SER A 581 18.53 9.84 24.59
C SER A 581 19.00 10.73 23.43
N CYS A 582 20.08 10.33 22.73
CA CYS A 582 20.61 11.05 21.58
C CYS A 582 20.00 10.62 20.24
N LEU A 583 19.23 9.53 20.20
CA LEU A 583 18.62 9.03 18.97
C LEU A 583 17.42 9.88 18.57
N HIS A 584 17.35 10.20 17.28
CA HIS A 584 16.19 10.89 16.69
C HIS A 584 15.22 9.90 16.03
N ALA A 585 15.73 8.74 15.62
CA ALA A 585 14.95 7.63 15.08
C ALA A 585 15.72 6.31 15.25
N PHE A 586 15.00 5.20 15.16
CA PHE A 586 15.59 3.87 15.04
C PHE A 586 14.80 3.02 14.05
N VAL A 587 15.43 1.94 13.56
CA VAL A 587 14.74 0.92 12.76
C VAL A 587 15.30 -0.47 13.07
N ASP A 588 14.40 -1.43 13.24
CA ASP A 588 14.71 -2.84 13.41
C ASP A 588 14.58 -3.57 12.07
N VAL A 589 15.71 -3.92 11.45
CA VAL A 589 15.73 -4.61 10.15
C VAL A 589 15.62 -6.13 10.36
N ILE A 590 14.42 -6.65 10.08
CA ILE A 590 14.03 -8.05 10.31
C ILE A 590 14.91 -9.02 9.50
N GLY A 591 15.03 -8.77 8.19
CA GLY A 591 15.79 -9.63 7.27
C GLY A 591 14.97 -10.77 6.65
N LEU A 592 15.67 -11.74 6.05
CA LEU A 592 15.08 -12.80 5.20
C LEU A 592 14.65 -14.06 5.93
N ASP A 593 15.20 -14.28 7.13
CA ASP A 593 15.00 -15.49 7.89
C ASP A 593 13.72 -15.38 8.72
N GLN A 594 13.15 -16.53 9.05
CA GLN A 594 12.05 -16.61 10.00
C GLN A 594 12.54 -16.19 11.39
N VAL A 595 11.86 -15.19 11.99
CA VAL A 595 12.22 -14.69 13.33
C VAL A 595 11.83 -15.70 14.41
N ASP A 596 10.58 -16.18 14.34
CA ASP A 596 9.99 -17.18 15.23
C ASP A 596 8.83 -17.90 14.51
N PHE A 597 8.18 -18.84 15.19
CA PHE A 597 7.09 -19.63 14.60
C PHE A 597 5.84 -18.81 14.24
N SER A 598 5.66 -17.61 14.81
CA SER A 598 4.55 -16.71 14.48
C SER A 598 4.83 -15.86 13.24
N ASP A 599 6.10 -15.71 12.85
CA ASP A 599 6.50 -15.04 11.63
C ASP A 599 6.21 -15.92 10.41
N VAL A 600 4.97 -15.83 9.92
CA VAL A 600 4.52 -16.53 8.70
C VAL A 600 4.84 -15.75 7.41
N TRP A 601 5.41 -14.55 7.50
CA TRP A 601 5.59 -13.62 6.37
C TRP A 601 6.99 -13.57 5.79
N TYR A 602 7.96 -14.24 6.42
CA TYR A 602 9.31 -14.33 5.88
C TYR A 602 9.37 -14.79 4.41
N PRO A 603 8.47 -15.67 3.87
CA PRO A 603 8.51 -16.01 2.45
C PRO A 603 8.19 -14.80 1.56
N VAL A 604 7.25 -13.94 1.98
CA VAL A 604 6.86 -12.73 1.24
C VAL A 604 8.02 -11.72 1.24
N ARG A 605 8.64 -11.46 2.40
CA ARG A 605 9.83 -10.60 2.50
C ARG A 605 10.97 -11.12 1.62
N ARG A 606 11.17 -12.44 1.63
CA ARG A 606 12.20 -13.11 0.84
C ARG A 606 11.93 -13.08 -0.66
N ALA A 607 10.67 -13.20 -1.09
CA ALA A 607 10.30 -13.17 -2.50
C ALA A 607 10.74 -11.89 -3.20
N VAL A 608 10.57 -10.74 -2.55
CA VAL A 608 11.01 -9.44 -3.08
C VAL A 608 12.50 -9.44 -3.35
N VAL A 609 13.28 -9.92 -2.38
CA VAL A 609 14.74 -9.91 -2.44
C VAL A 609 15.26 -10.98 -3.42
N LEU A 610 14.73 -12.20 -3.36
CA LEU A 610 15.06 -13.28 -4.29
C LEU A 610 14.83 -12.83 -5.73
N ARG A 611 13.68 -12.21 -6.00
CA ARG A 611 13.35 -11.68 -7.31
C ARG A 611 14.37 -10.63 -7.75
N ALA A 612 14.63 -9.60 -6.94
CA ALA A 612 15.60 -8.55 -7.27
C ALA A 612 16.99 -9.14 -7.60
N LEU A 613 17.44 -10.15 -6.84
CA LEU A 613 18.70 -10.84 -7.10
C LEU A 613 18.69 -11.65 -8.41
N LEU A 614 17.58 -12.30 -8.75
CA LEU A 614 17.46 -13.05 -10.01
C LEU A 614 17.41 -12.12 -11.22
N GLU A 615 16.69 -11.00 -11.11
CA GLU A 615 16.62 -9.98 -12.16
C GLU A 615 17.99 -9.37 -12.47
N ASP A 616 18.77 -9.05 -11.44
CA ASP A 616 20.14 -8.53 -11.55
C ASP A 616 21.09 -9.61 -12.10
N ARG A 617 20.93 -10.87 -11.65
CA ARG A 617 21.83 -11.98 -12.02
C ARG A 617 21.71 -12.40 -13.48
N GLU A 618 20.49 -12.51 -14.00
CA GLU A 618 20.23 -12.94 -15.37
C GLU A 618 18.90 -12.36 -15.88
N PRO A 619 18.95 -11.23 -16.62
CA PRO A 619 17.75 -10.59 -17.17
C PRO A 619 16.92 -11.49 -18.09
N LYS A 620 17.53 -12.51 -18.74
CA LYS A 620 16.81 -13.44 -19.64
C LYS A 620 15.85 -14.37 -18.92
N LEU A 621 15.94 -14.49 -17.60
CA LEU A 621 14.95 -15.20 -16.77
C LEU A 621 13.60 -14.46 -16.72
N LYS A 622 13.57 -13.17 -17.08
CA LYS A 622 12.32 -12.40 -17.14
C LYS A 622 11.39 -12.94 -18.24
N ARG A 623 10.15 -13.23 -17.86
CA ARG A 623 9.04 -13.59 -18.76
C ARG A 623 7.89 -12.61 -18.51
N GLY A 624 7.83 -11.55 -19.30
CA GLY A 624 6.99 -10.39 -18.99
C GLY A 624 7.49 -9.72 -17.70
N GLU A 625 6.57 -9.39 -16.80
CA GLU A 625 6.87 -8.88 -15.45
C GLU A 625 7.23 -9.99 -14.45
N GLY A 626 7.38 -11.25 -14.87
CA GLY A 626 7.67 -12.38 -14.00
C GLY A 626 9.08 -12.93 -14.12
N ILE A 627 9.53 -13.74 -13.15
CA ILE A 627 10.71 -14.60 -13.28
C ILE A 627 10.28 -16.04 -13.60
N SER A 628 10.91 -16.64 -14.61
CA SER A 628 10.72 -18.05 -14.92
C SER A 628 11.68 -18.91 -14.11
N ILE A 629 11.12 -19.69 -13.19
CA ILE A 629 11.85 -20.54 -12.23
C ILE A 629 11.07 -21.83 -11.98
N ASP A 630 11.79 -22.92 -11.76
CA ASP A 630 11.20 -24.21 -11.37
C ASP A 630 10.52 -24.09 -10.01
N GLN A 631 9.31 -24.62 -9.88
CA GLN A 631 8.49 -24.46 -8.67
C GLN A 631 9.18 -25.06 -7.44
N SER A 632 9.85 -26.21 -7.56
CA SER A 632 10.53 -26.85 -6.43
C SER A 632 11.72 -26.04 -5.93
N VAL A 633 12.44 -25.39 -6.85
CA VAL A 633 13.53 -24.46 -6.51
C VAL A 633 12.98 -23.23 -5.79
N LEU A 634 11.90 -22.66 -6.34
CA LEU A 634 11.25 -21.48 -5.77
C LEU A 634 10.75 -21.77 -4.35
N ASP A 635 10.04 -22.87 -4.16
CA ASP A 635 9.51 -23.34 -2.88
C ASP A 635 10.60 -23.51 -1.83
N GLY A 636 11.66 -24.24 -2.18
CA GLY A 636 12.79 -24.48 -1.28
C GLY A 636 13.49 -23.18 -0.88
N LEU A 637 13.70 -22.26 -1.83
CA LEU A 637 14.32 -20.97 -1.55
C LEU A 637 13.40 -20.05 -0.72
N LEU A 638 12.08 -20.08 -0.95
CA LEU A 638 11.14 -19.20 -0.24
C LEU A 638 10.85 -19.68 1.19
N MET A 639 10.74 -20.98 1.42
CA MET A 639 10.25 -21.54 2.69
C MET A 639 11.32 -22.10 3.61
N ILE A 640 12.60 -22.17 3.20
CA ILE A 640 13.62 -22.60 4.15
C ILE A 640 13.64 -21.64 5.36
N PRO A 641 13.50 -22.09 6.62
CA PRO A 641 13.33 -21.15 7.74
C PRO A 641 14.52 -20.20 7.93
N LYS A 642 15.74 -20.68 7.67
CA LYS A 642 16.96 -19.94 7.96
C LYS A 642 18.07 -20.16 6.95
N TYR A 643 18.66 -19.07 6.50
CA TYR A 643 19.98 -19.05 5.87
C TYR A 643 21.08 -18.83 6.92
N ARG A 644 22.16 -19.61 6.84
CA ARG A 644 23.29 -19.55 7.79
C ARG A 644 23.91 -18.15 7.91
N HIS A 645 23.86 -17.34 6.84
CA HIS A 645 24.40 -15.99 6.77
C HIS A 645 23.42 -14.96 6.18
N GLY A 646 22.12 -15.19 6.32
CA GLY A 646 21.05 -14.31 5.82
C GLY A 646 21.18 -14.01 4.32
N LEU A 647 21.07 -12.74 3.94
CA LEU A 647 21.16 -12.28 2.54
C LEU A 647 22.45 -12.71 1.82
N ARG A 648 23.57 -12.87 2.54
CA ARG A 648 24.85 -13.29 1.92
C ARG A 648 24.78 -14.71 1.40
N SER A 649 24.12 -15.61 2.15
CA SER A 649 23.89 -16.98 1.72
C SER A 649 23.05 -17.03 0.46
N LEU A 650 21.92 -16.30 0.44
CA LEU A 650 21.06 -16.24 -0.74
C LEU A 650 21.81 -15.69 -1.96
N LYS A 651 22.55 -14.58 -1.81
CA LYS A 651 23.39 -14.03 -2.88
C LYS A 651 24.40 -15.04 -3.41
N ALA A 652 25.06 -15.79 -2.53
CA ALA A 652 26.05 -16.79 -2.94
C ALA A 652 25.41 -17.94 -3.72
N ILE A 653 24.25 -18.45 -3.27
CA ILE A 653 23.50 -19.50 -3.99
C ILE A 653 23.14 -19.04 -5.40
N ILE A 654 22.58 -17.83 -5.55
CA ILE A 654 22.21 -17.27 -6.85
C ILE A 654 23.44 -17.03 -7.73
N ALA A 655 24.53 -16.51 -7.16
CA ALA A 655 25.78 -16.28 -7.90
C ALA A 655 26.40 -17.58 -8.44
N MET A 656 26.41 -18.64 -7.63
CA MET A 656 26.95 -19.96 -8.00
C MET A 656 26.02 -20.75 -8.94
N SER A 657 24.75 -20.37 -9.06
CA SER A 657 23.79 -21.06 -9.91
C SER A 657 24.12 -20.90 -11.40
N LYS A 658 23.97 -21.99 -12.17
CA LYS A 658 24.25 -22.06 -13.61
C LYS A 658 23.10 -21.50 -14.45
N VAL A 659 22.77 -20.23 -14.24
CA VAL A 659 21.65 -19.54 -14.92
C VAL A 659 22.10 -18.69 -16.11
N THR A 660 23.39 -18.50 -16.33
CA THR A 660 23.91 -17.62 -17.40
C THR A 660 23.39 -18.03 -18.78
N GLY A 661 22.73 -17.09 -19.46
CA GLY A 661 22.13 -17.29 -20.78
C GLY A 661 20.84 -18.10 -20.78
N LYS A 662 20.35 -18.57 -19.63
CA LYS A 662 19.11 -19.36 -19.54
C LYS A 662 17.87 -18.45 -19.51
N HIS A 663 16.76 -19.01 -20.00
CA HIS A 663 15.43 -18.39 -19.94
C HIS A 663 14.57 -18.93 -18.78
N HIS A 664 15.05 -19.96 -18.09
CA HIS A 664 14.35 -20.62 -16.99
C HIS A 664 15.36 -21.10 -15.94
N PHE A 665 15.08 -20.83 -14.66
CA PHE A 665 15.89 -21.33 -13.56
C PHE A 665 15.44 -22.74 -13.17
N GLU A 666 15.99 -23.71 -13.88
CA GLU A 666 15.79 -25.15 -13.67
C GLU A 666 16.46 -25.64 -12.37
N ARG A 667 15.92 -26.73 -11.79
CA ARG A 667 16.54 -27.41 -10.63
C ARG A 667 17.99 -27.82 -10.86
N ALA A 668 18.34 -28.29 -12.07
CA ALA A 668 19.71 -28.69 -12.41
C ALA A 668 20.71 -27.52 -12.46
N ALA A 669 20.23 -26.27 -12.43
CA ALA A 669 21.09 -25.10 -12.37
C ALA A 669 21.53 -24.74 -10.94
N LEU A 670 20.93 -25.35 -9.90
CA LEU A 670 21.38 -25.15 -8.52
C LEU A 670 22.81 -25.68 -8.30
N PRO A 671 23.57 -25.08 -7.37
CA PRO A 671 24.85 -25.63 -6.93
C PRO A 671 24.71 -27.06 -6.38
N PRO A 672 25.79 -27.87 -6.40
CA PRO A 672 25.79 -29.17 -5.76
C PRO A 672 25.44 -29.10 -4.27
N GLU A 673 24.88 -30.18 -3.73
CA GLU A 673 24.42 -30.29 -2.33
C GLU A 673 25.44 -29.78 -1.31
N ALA A 674 26.72 -30.20 -1.43
CA ALA A 674 27.77 -29.77 -0.51
C ALA A 674 27.99 -28.25 -0.49
N GLN A 675 27.74 -27.56 -1.60
CA GLN A 675 27.82 -26.09 -1.68
C GLN A 675 26.56 -25.43 -1.12
N LEU A 676 25.39 -26.00 -1.36
CA LEU A 676 24.13 -25.52 -0.76
C LEU A 676 24.15 -25.65 0.76
N ALA A 677 24.72 -26.73 1.30
CA ALA A 677 24.84 -26.99 2.72
C ALA A 677 25.69 -25.95 3.48
N LEU A 678 26.55 -25.18 2.79
CA LEU A 678 27.27 -24.04 3.38
C LEU A 678 26.33 -22.86 3.71
N HIS A 679 25.14 -22.84 3.13
CA HIS A 679 24.25 -21.69 3.15
C HIS A 679 22.94 -21.93 3.90
N PHE A 680 22.49 -23.18 4.02
CA PHE A 680 21.30 -23.58 4.76
C PHE A 680 21.33 -25.07 5.15
N ASP A 681 20.30 -25.58 5.80
CA ASP A 681 20.11 -27.01 6.05
C ASP A 681 19.49 -27.71 4.84
N TYR A 682 20.23 -28.61 4.19
CA TYR A 682 19.80 -29.21 2.91
C TYR A 682 18.63 -30.19 3.04
N PRO A 683 18.56 -31.08 4.06
CA PRO A 683 17.37 -31.89 4.32
C PRO A 683 16.09 -31.04 4.45
N THR A 684 16.12 -29.99 5.26
CA THR A 684 14.99 -29.05 5.38
C THR A 684 14.63 -28.40 4.05
N PHE A 685 15.63 -27.96 3.26
CA PHE A 685 15.39 -27.40 1.92
C PHE A 685 14.65 -28.40 1.01
N MET A 686 15.01 -29.68 1.07
CA MET A 686 14.39 -30.74 0.27
C MET A 686 12.94 -31.01 0.67
N GLU A 687 12.62 -30.89 1.96
CA GLU A 687 11.24 -30.95 2.47
C GLU A 687 10.43 -29.75 1.97
N CYS A 688 10.96 -28.53 2.15
CA CYS A 688 10.35 -27.32 1.64
C CYS A 688 10.10 -27.38 0.12
N SER A 689 11.06 -27.88 -0.66
CA SER A 689 10.97 -27.97 -2.12
C SER A 689 9.82 -28.85 -2.64
N ARG A 690 9.23 -29.69 -1.78
CA ARG A 690 8.06 -30.52 -2.12
C ARG A 690 6.74 -29.77 -1.94
N TYR A 691 6.72 -28.70 -1.14
CA TYR A 691 5.53 -27.94 -0.76
C TYR A 691 4.35 -28.84 -0.37
N ASN A 692 4.51 -29.58 0.73
CA ASN A 692 3.42 -30.35 1.33
C ASN A 692 2.84 -29.58 2.52
N THR A 693 1.63 -29.05 2.37
CA THR A 693 0.93 -28.29 3.43
C THR A 693 -0.21 -29.08 4.08
N LEU A 694 -0.44 -30.33 3.67
CA LEU A 694 -1.53 -31.16 4.19
C LEU A 694 -1.07 -31.89 5.45
N SER A 695 -1.94 -31.95 6.47
CA SER A 695 -1.77 -32.89 7.58
C SER A 695 -1.93 -34.33 7.08
N ASP A 696 -1.35 -35.29 7.80
CA ASP A 696 -1.49 -36.71 7.45
C ASP A 696 -2.96 -37.15 7.41
N GLU A 697 -3.80 -36.61 8.31
CA GLU A 697 -5.24 -36.86 8.35
C GLU A 697 -5.96 -36.30 7.11
N LEU A 698 -5.73 -35.03 6.78
CA LEU A 698 -6.36 -34.41 5.61
C LEU A 698 -5.90 -35.07 4.32
N ARG A 699 -4.61 -35.46 4.23
CA ARG A 699 -4.08 -36.22 3.09
C ARG A 699 -4.85 -37.52 2.90
N GLU A 700 -5.07 -38.29 3.97
CA GLU A 700 -5.73 -39.59 3.85
C GLU A 700 -7.20 -39.44 3.44
N ILE A 701 -7.92 -38.47 4.03
CA ILE A 701 -9.31 -38.15 3.67
C ILE A 701 -9.41 -37.77 2.18
N LEU A 702 -8.54 -36.89 1.70
CA LEU A 702 -8.55 -36.47 0.29
C LEU A 702 -8.15 -37.61 -0.65
N ALA A 703 -7.19 -38.46 -0.26
CA ALA A 703 -6.76 -39.59 -1.07
C ALA A 703 -7.89 -40.63 -1.24
N GLU A 704 -8.61 -40.95 -0.16
CA GLU A 704 -9.79 -41.83 -0.22
C GLU A 704 -10.90 -41.22 -1.07
N ALA A 705 -11.19 -39.93 -0.90
CA ALA A 705 -12.22 -39.24 -1.68
C ALA A 705 -11.88 -39.20 -3.19
N LEU A 706 -10.62 -38.93 -3.55
CA LEU A 706 -10.14 -39.00 -4.93
C LEU A 706 -10.29 -40.41 -5.52
N HIS A 707 -9.94 -41.44 -4.75
CA HIS A 707 -10.11 -42.84 -5.18
C HIS A 707 -11.57 -43.18 -5.45
N ASN A 708 -12.48 -42.71 -4.60
CA ASN A 708 -13.92 -42.88 -4.82
C ASN A 708 -14.40 -42.15 -6.10
N VAL A 709 -13.91 -40.94 -6.35
CA VAL A 709 -14.19 -40.21 -7.61
C VAL A 709 -13.66 -40.98 -8.83
N TYR A 710 -12.47 -41.57 -8.74
CA TYR A 710 -11.91 -42.40 -9.79
C TYR A 710 -12.81 -43.62 -10.07
N ILE A 711 -13.25 -44.33 -9.03
CA ILE A 711 -14.15 -45.49 -9.15
C ILE A 711 -15.45 -45.09 -9.85
N GLU A 712 -16.12 -44.03 -9.39
CA GLU A 712 -17.40 -43.60 -9.93
C GLU A 712 -17.27 -43.12 -11.38
N THR A 713 -16.20 -42.39 -11.70
CA THR A 713 -15.89 -41.97 -13.08
C THR A 713 -15.68 -43.18 -13.99
N ARG A 714 -14.92 -44.19 -13.53
CA ARG A 714 -14.67 -45.43 -14.28
C ARG A 714 -15.94 -46.26 -14.49
N LYS A 715 -16.81 -46.35 -13.48
CA LYS A 715 -18.13 -47.00 -13.61
C LYS A 715 -19.03 -46.28 -14.62
N ALA A 716 -19.05 -44.96 -14.61
CA ALA A 716 -19.84 -44.15 -15.54
C ALA A 716 -19.37 -44.28 -17.01
N MET A 717 -18.09 -44.59 -17.24
CA MET A 717 -17.55 -44.82 -18.58
C MET A 717 -17.98 -46.16 -19.20
N ALA A 718 -18.31 -47.18 -18.40
CA ALA A 718 -18.68 -48.49 -18.91
C ALA A 718 -20.12 -48.49 -19.47
N LYS A 719 -20.23 -48.57 -20.80
CA LYS A 719 -21.51 -48.48 -21.52
C LYS A 719 -22.09 -49.87 -21.82
N THR A 720 -21.23 -50.87 -21.99
CA THR A 720 -21.61 -52.25 -22.31
C THR A 720 -21.51 -53.18 -21.10
N ASP A 721 -22.23 -54.30 -21.13
CA ASP A 721 -22.20 -55.27 -20.02
C ASP A 721 -20.85 -55.98 -19.89
N ASN A 722 -20.13 -56.19 -21.01
CA ASN A 722 -18.75 -56.69 -20.98
C ASN A 722 -17.79 -55.71 -20.30
N GLU A 723 -17.88 -54.41 -20.59
CA GLU A 723 -17.05 -53.40 -19.92
C GLU A 723 -17.33 -53.35 -18.41
N LYS A 724 -18.60 -53.49 -18.00
CA LYS A 724 -18.97 -53.56 -16.58
C LYS A 724 -18.42 -54.81 -15.90
N GLU A 725 -18.43 -55.96 -16.59
CA GLU A 725 -17.86 -57.20 -16.06
C GLU A 725 -16.33 -57.11 -15.93
N ASP A 726 -15.65 -56.46 -16.89
CA ASP A 726 -14.21 -56.22 -16.84
C ASP A 726 -13.82 -55.27 -15.69
N LEU A 727 -14.66 -54.26 -15.37
CA LEU A 727 -14.43 -53.41 -14.20
C LEU A 727 -14.45 -54.21 -12.89
N LEU A 728 -15.29 -55.23 -12.75
CA LEU A 728 -15.34 -56.07 -11.54
C LEU A 728 -14.04 -56.85 -11.30
N LYS A 729 -13.26 -57.09 -12.36
CA LYS A 729 -11.96 -57.79 -12.31
C LYS A 729 -10.78 -56.83 -12.12
N ASP A 730 -11.00 -55.52 -12.22
CA ASP A 730 -9.95 -54.51 -12.09
C ASP A 730 -9.64 -54.22 -10.61
N LEU A 731 -8.49 -54.70 -10.14
CA LEU A 731 -8.00 -54.49 -8.77
C LEU A 731 -7.81 -53.02 -8.40
N SER A 732 -7.71 -52.11 -9.38
CA SER A 732 -7.66 -50.66 -9.13
C SER A 732 -9.00 -50.05 -8.74
N LEU A 733 -10.08 -50.82 -8.76
CA LEU A 733 -11.43 -50.39 -8.35
C LEU A 733 -11.87 -51.03 -7.03
N ALA A 734 -10.95 -51.71 -6.33
CA ALA A 734 -11.20 -52.22 -4.99
C ALA A 734 -11.51 -51.08 -4.01
N PRO A 735 -12.40 -51.29 -3.01
CA PRO A 735 -12.65 -50.33 -1.94
C PRO A 735 -11.37 -49.89 -1.22
N TRP A 736 -11.36 -48.67 -0.67
CA TRP A 736 -10.18 -48.08 -0.02
C TRP A 736 -9.48 -48.99 1.01
N PRO A 737 -10.19 -49.73 1.90
CA PRO A 737 -9.53 -50.63 2.86
C PRO A 737 -8.82 -51.82 2.22
N SER A 738 -9.23 -52.24 1.02
CA SER A 738 -8.76 -53.46 0.35
C SER A 738 -7.94 -53.19 -0.92
N ILE A 739 -7.77 -51.93 -1.34
CA ILE A 739 -6.90 -51.57 -2.45
C ILE A 739 -5.44 -51.88 -2.13
N LYS A 740 -4.66 -52.26 -3.15
CA LYS A 740 -3.22 -52.47 -3.01
C LYS A 740 -2.52 -51.16 -2.61
N GLU A 741 -1.49 -51.30 -1.77
CA GLU A 741 -0.78 -50.16 -1.19
C GLU A 741 -0.11 -49.27 -2.25
N ASP A 742 0.37 -49.82 -3.37
CA ASP A 742 0.95 -49.05 -4.46
C ASP A 742 -0.07 -48.13 -5.16
N LEU A 743 -1.33 -48.56 -5.24
CA LEU A 743 -2.43 -47.75 -5.78
C LEU A 743 -2.96 -46.74 -4.75
N ARG A 744 -2.96 -47.13 -3.47
CA ARG A 744 -3.26 -46.22 -2.35
C ARG A 744 -2.26 -45.05 -2.33
N GLU A 745 -0.97 -45.36 -2.50
CA GLU A 745 0.09 -44.37 -2.55
C GLU A 745 -0.03 -43.45 -3.76
N SER A 746 -0.49 -43.96 -4.91
CA SER A 746 -0.79 -43.13 -6.09
C SER A 746 -1.86 -42.06 -5.79
N SER A 747 -2.90 -42.43 -5.03
CA SER A 747 -3.96 -41.51 -4.61
C SER A 747 -3.48 -40.51 -3.55
N ARG A 748 -2.62 -40.93 -2.62
CA ARG A 748 -1.96 -40.02 -1.66
C ARG A 748 -1.04 -39.03 -2.36
N ALA A 749 -0.29 -39.48 -3.38
CA ALA A 749 0.57 -38.62 -4.18
C ALA A 749 -0.24 -37.59 -4.97
N HIS A 750 -1.43 -37.96 -5.47
CA HIS A 750 -2.37 -37.00 -6.06
C HIS A 750 -2.85 -35.97 -5.02
N ALA A 751 -3.27 -36.42 -3.84
CA ALA A 751 -3.74 -35.55 -2.76
C ALA A 751 -2.67 -34.54 -2.31
N ILE A 752 -1.44 -35.00 -2.04
CA ILE A 752 -0.30 -34.13 -1.64
C ILE A 752 -0.02 -33.05 -2.69
N ASP A 753 -0.26 -33.34 -3.98
CA ASP A 753 0.03 -32.41 -5.06
C ASP A 753 -1.09 -31.38 -5.31
N ILE A 754 -2.26 -31.52 -4.67
CA ILE A 754 -3.39 -30.59 -4.80
C ILE A 754 -2.96 -29.15 -4.48
N PRO A 755 -2.35 -28.82 -3.32
CA PRO A 755 -1.96 -27.47 -3.00
C PRO A 755 -1.08 -26.87 -4.09
N ARG A 756 -0.06 -27.60 -4.57
CA ARG A 756 0.83 -27.14 -5.65
C ARG A 756 0.06 -26.79 -6.92
N LYS A 757 -0.84 -27.67 -7.37
CA LYS A 757 -1.68 -27.45 -8.55
C LYS A 757 -2.59 -26.23 -8.42
N LEU A 758 -3.22 -26.04 -7.26
CA LEU A 758 -4.06 -24.88 -6.99
C LEU A 758 -3.27 -23.57 -7.16
N ARG A 759 -2.00 -23.52 -6.73
CA ARG A 759 -1.15 -22.33 -6.90
C ARG A 759 -0.96 -21.93 -8.35
N MET A 760 -0.85 -22.93 -9.24
CA MET A 760 -0.63 -22.70 -10.66
C MET A 760 -1.82 -21.96 -11.32
N ILE A 761 -3.00 -22.04 -10.71
CA ILE A 761 -4.21 -21.29 -11.10
C ILE A 761 -4.56 -20.17 -10.12
N SER A 762 -3.60 -19.72 -9.31
CA SER A 762 -3.77 -18.65 -8.30
C SER A 762 -4.85 -18.95 -7.24
N CYS A 763 -4.93 -20.21 -6.83
CA CYS A 763 -5.78 -20.69 -5.74
C CYS A 763 -4.93 -21.24 -4.59
N PHE A 764 -5.52 -21.32 -3.40
CA PHE A 764 -4.96 -22.02 -2.24
C PHE A 764 -6.03 -22.77 -1.47
N LEU A 765 -5.62 -23.82 -0.76
CA LEU A 765 -6.46 -24.59 0.15
C LEU A 765 -6.24 -24.09 1.58
N SER A 766 -7.32 -23.90 2.34
CA SER A 766 -7.27 -23.48 3.73
C SER A 766 -8.50 -23.99 4.48
N GLU A 767 -8.43 -23.99 5.81
CA GLU A 767 -9.62 -24.01 6.66
C GLU A 767 -10.57 -22.85 6.29
N LYS A 768 -11.86 -22.99 6.62
CA LYS A 768 -12.91 -22.04 6.24
C LYS A 768 -12.59 -20.62 6.70
N LEU A 769 -12.56 -19.70 5.75
CA LEU A 769 -12.27 -18.28 5.99
C LEU A 769 -13.57 -17.48 5.95
N GLU A 770 -14.01 -16.94 7.08
CA GLU A 770 -15.28 -16.20 7.19
C GLU A 770 -15.40 -15.04 6.19
N LYS A 771 -14.28 -14.39 5.89
CA LYS A 771 -14.25 -13.20 5.03
C LYS A 771 -14.07 -13.54 3.55
N ARG A 772 -13.89 -14.80 3.15
CA ARG A 772 -13.68 -15.18 1.74
C ARG A 772 -14.72 -16.18 1.26
N ASN A 773 -15.15 -15.98 0.01
CA ASN A 773 -16.00 -16.95 -0.66
C ASN A 773 -15.14 -18.09 -1.26
N PRO A 774 -15.46 -19.37 -0.96
CA PRO A 774 -14.78 -20.48 -1.58
C PRO A 774 -15.11 -20.55 -3.08
N VAL A 775 -14.13 -21.01 -3.86
CA VAL A 775 -14.28 -21.29 -5.29
C VAL A 775 -15.34 -22.38 -5.45
N LYS A 776 -16.43 -22.06 -6.14
CA LYS A 776 -17.51 -23.02 -6.42
C LYS A 776 -17.21 -23.92 -7.61
N ASN A 777 -16.57 -23.37 -8.65
CA ASN A 777 -16.20 -24.08 -9.87
C ASN A 777 -14.91 -23.49 -10.44
N PHE A 778 -14.09 -24.32 -11.07
CA PHE A 778 -12.99 -23.87 -11.92
C PHE A 778 -13.50 -23.57 -13.33
N THR A 779 -12.81 -22.67 -14.03
CA THR A 779 -13.08 -22.41 -15.45
C THR A 779 -12.59 -23.57 -16.31
N ASP A 780 -13.13 -23.72 -17.52
CA ASP A 780 -12.71 -24.79 -18.45
C ASP A 780 -11.20 -24.73 -18.78
N VAL A 781 -10.64 -23.52 -18.84
CA VAL A 781 -9.20 -23.30 -19.10
C VAL A 781 -8.38 -23.85 -17.94
N GLU A 782 -8.81 -23.60 -16.70
CA GLU A 782 -8.15 -24.10 -15.49
C GLU A 782 -8.29 -25.60 -15.36
N LEU A 783 -9.49 -26.15 -15.58
CA LEU A 783 -9.72 -27.61 -15.53
C LEU A 783 -8.83 -28.35 -16.53
N ARG A 784 -8.76 -27.86 -17.78
CA ARG A 784 -7.89 -28.45 -18.80
C ARG A 784 -6.43 -28.41 -18.37
N PHE A 785 -5.98 -27.26 -17.84
CA PHE A 785 -4.61 -27.10 -17.38
C PHE A 785 -4.29 -28.02 -16.19
N LEU A 786 -5.15 -28.07 -15.18
CA LEU A 786 -4.98 -28.93 -14.02
C LEU A 786 -5.00 -30.42 -14.39
N ALA A 787 -5.87 -30.82 -15.31
CA ALA A 787 -5.95 -32.20 -15.79
C ALA A 787 -4.66 -32.64 -16.50
N GLU A 788 -4.11 -31.79 -17.38
CA GLU A 788 -2.82 -32.05 -18.03
C GLU A 788 -1.69 -32.19 -17.00
N GLN A 789 -1.66 -31.31 -15.98
CA GLN A 789 -0.67 -31.37 -14.89
C GLN A 789 -0.81 -32.62 -14.01
N GLU A 790 -2.04 -33.08 -13.74
CA GLU A 790 -2.27 -34.34 -13.01
C GLU A 790 -1.80 -35.54 -13.80
N HIS A 791 -2.09 -35.58 -15.11
CA HIS A 791 -1.65 -36.68 -15.96
C HIS A 791 -0.13 -36.72 -16.11
N GLU A 792 0.54 -35.57 -16.22
CA GLU A 792 2.01 -35.48 -16.20
C GLU A 792 2.60 -36.02 -14.89
N ARG A 793 2.00 -35.66 -13.74
CA ARG A 793 2.40 -36.19 -12.42
C ARG A 793 2.22 -37.70 -12.36
N TRP A 794 1.08 -38.22 -12.79
CA TRP A 794 0.80 -39.66 -12.82
C TRP A 794 1.77 -40.41 -13.74
N ASN A 795 2.04 -39.90 -14.94
CA ASN A 795 3.04 -40.46 -15.84
C ASN A 795 4.43 -40.52 -15.19
N ALA A 796 4.86 -39.42 -14.54
CA ALA A 796 6.15 -39.36 -13.85
C ALA A 796 6.26 -40.41 -12.72
N GLU A 797 5.22 -40.54 -11.91
CA GLU A 797 5.14 -41.57 -10.85
C GLU A 797 5.28 -42.98 -11.42
N ARG A 798 4.51 -43.30 -12.47
CA ARG A 798 4.53 -44.62 -13.10
C ARG A 798 5.87 -44.94 -13.75
N LEU A 799 6.49 -43.98 -14.43
CA LEU A 799 7.82 -44.16 -15.01
C LEU A 799 8.89 -44.38 -13.94
N GLN A 800 8.84 -43.67 -12.81
CA GLN A 800 9.75 -43.90 -11.68
C GLN A 800 9.61 -45.31 -11.11
N GLN A 801 8.38 -45.84 -11.09
CA GLN A 801 8.08 -47.22 -10.69
C GLN A 801 8.34 -48.27 -11.80
N GLN A 802 9.00 -47.89 -12.90
CA GLN A 802 9.33 -48.75 -14.03
C GLN A 802 8.10 -49.32 -14.76
N TRP A 803 7.05 -48.51 -14.94
CA TRP A 803 5.94 -48.88 -15.83
C TRP A 803 6.28 -48.59 -17.29
N HIS A 804 5.71 -49.38 -18.20
CA HIS A 804 5.95 -49.29 -19.64
C HIS A 804 4.66 -49.06 -20.44
N LEU A 805 4.79 -48.39 -21.58
CA LEU A 805 3.67 -48.23 -22.52
C LEU A 805 3.25 -49.61 -23.07
N GLY A 806 1.97 -49.93 -22.99
CA GLY A 806 1.43 -51.20 -23.47
C GLY A 806 -0.03 -51.41 -23.08
N GLN A 807 -0.57 -52.61 -23.30
CA GLN A 807 -1.93 -52.93 -22.84
C GLN A 807 -2.01 -52.84 -21.31
N ARG A 808 -3.14 -52.37 -20.76
CA ARG A 808 -3.34 -52.19 -19.31
C ARG A 808 -3.16 -53.54 -18.59
N ASN A 809 -2.11 -53.66 -17.77
CA ASN A 809 -1.85 -54.83 -16.94
C ASN A 809 -1.04 -54.42 -15.70
N GLY A 810 -1.64 -54.53 -14.52
CA GLY A 810 -1.02 -54.11 -13.26
C GLY A 810 0.14 -54.99 -12.81
N GLU A 811 0.13 -56.29 -13.12
CA GLU A 811 1.20 -57.22 -12.76
C GLU A 811 2.44 -57.02 -13.63
N LYS A 812 2.24 -56.76 -14.93
CA LYS A 812 3.30 -56.48 -15.90
C LYS A 812 3.76 -55.03 -15.90
N ARG A 813 3.15 -54.17 -15.07
CA ARG A 813 3.37 -52.72 -15.01
C ARG A 813 3.26 -52.07 -16.40
N THR A 814 2.26 -52.46 -17.19
CA THR A 814 2.01 -51.87 -18.50
C THR A 814 0.73 -51.04 -18.51
N SER A 815 0.76 -49.86 -19.14
CA SER A 815 -0.41 -48.99 -19.26
C SER A 815 -0.44 -48.26 -20.61
N PRO A 816 -1.61 -48.15 -21.27
CA PRO A 816 -1.73 -47.48 -22.56
C PRO A 816 -1.80 -45.95 -22.41
N PHE A 817 -1.88 -45.47 -21.16
CA PHE A 817 -2.02 -44.05 -20.83
C PHE A 817 -0.68 -43.34 -20.62
N LEU A 818 0.46 -44.06 -20.70
CA LEU A 818 1.81 -43.51 -20.62
C LEU A 818 2.21 -42.74 -21.90
N LYS A 819 1.37 -41.80 -22.29
CA LYS A 819 1.53 -40.86 -23.38
C LYS A 819 1.08 -39.46 -22.93
N PRO A 820 1.41 -38.39 -23.65
CA PRO A 820 0.94 -37.04 -23.33
C PRO A 820 -0.58 -36.99 -23.21
N TRP A 821 -1.10 -36.16 -22.29
CA TRP A 821 -2.54 -36.04 -22.03
C TRP A 821 -3.34 -35.69 -23.29
N ARG A 822 -2.73 -34.85 -24.15
CA ARG A 822 -3.25 -34.38 -25.43
C ARG A 822 -3.50 -35.53 -26.43
N ASP A 823 -2.74 -36.61 -26.30
CA ASP A 823 -2.78 -37.76 -27.19
C ASP A 823 -3.69 -38.88 -26.63
N LEU A 824 -4.26 -38.70 -25.45
CA LEU A 824 -5.30 -39.59 -24.90
C LEU A 824 -6.60 -39.42 -25.69
N GLU A 825 -7.37 -40.50 -25.76
CA GLU A 825 -8.75 -40.42 -26.27
C GLU A 825 -9.59 -39.50 -25.38
N PRO A 826 -10.60 -38.79 -25.93
CA PRO A 826 -11.41 -37.83 -25.16
C PRO A 826 -12.03 -38.42 -23.89
N GLU A 827 -12.42 -39.69 -23.92
CA GLU A 827 -12.99 -40.38 -22.76
C GLU A 827 -11.99 -40.51 -21.61
N TRP A 828 -10.70 -40.70 -21.91
CA TRP A 828 -9.63 -40.79 -20.91
C TRP A 828 -9.15 -39.42 -20.45
N GLN A 829 -9.13 -38.42 -21.34
CA GLN A 829 -8.92 -37.02 -20.93
C GLN A 829 -9.96 -36.56 -19.91
N ASN A 830 -11.20 -37.04 -20.05
CA ASN A 830 -12.29 -36.69 -19.15
C ASN A 830 -12.10 -37.26 -17.74
N VAL A 831 -11.35 -38.35 -17.57
CA VAL A 831 -11.04 -38.90 -16.25
C VAL A 831 -10.26 -37.88 -15.44
N ASP A 832 -9.14 -37.37 -15.96
CA ASP A 832 -8.34 -36.37 -15.25
C ASP A 832 -9.13 -35.08 -15.00
N ARG A 833 -10.00 -34.68 -15.95
CA ARG A 833 -10.88 -33.51 -15.78
C ARG A 833 -11.86 -33.68 -14.62
N GLU A 834 -12.55 -34.81 -14.52
CA GLU A 834 -13.49 -35.05 -13.42
C GLU A 834 -12.75 -35.17 -12.08
N MET A 835 -11.55 -35.76 -12.07
CA MET A 835 -10.70 -35.84 -10.88
C MET A 835 -10.28 -34.45 -10.37
N VAL A 836 -9.85 -33.53 -11.23
CA VAL A 836 -9.45 -32.17 -10.77
C VAL A 836 -10.66 -31.28 -10.50
N LYS A 837 -11.78 -31.50 -11.17
CA LYS A 837 -13.06 -30.81 -10.92
C LYS A 837 -13.61 -31.16 -9.54
N SER A 838 -13.39 -32.39 -9.07
CA SER A 838 -13.86 -32.83 -7.75
C SER A 838 -13.13 -32.16 -6.60
N TYR A 839 -12.00 -31.47 -6.81
CA TYR A 839 -11.24 -30.80 -5.74
C TYR A 839 -12.09 -29.86 -4.87
N VAL A 840 -13.15 -29.25 -5.42
CA VAL A 840 -14.04 -28.37 -4.65
C VAL A 840 -15.03 -29.17 -3.80
N SER A 841 -15.43 -30.37 -4.23
CA SER A 841 -16.47 -31.19 -3.59
C SER A 841 -15.93 -32.24 -2.62
N ILE A 842 -14.67 -32.65 -2.76
CA ILE A 842 -14.05 -33.68 -1.91
C ILE A 842 -13.50 -33.14 -0.58
N LEU A 843 -13.52 -31.82 -0.39
CA LEU A 843 -12.97 -31.21 0.82
C LEU A 843 -13.86 -31.50 2.03
N PRO A 844 -13.29 -31.68 3.22
CA PRO A 844 -14.07 -31.71 4.46
C PRO A 844 -14.85 -30.40 4.66
N GLU A 845 -15.94 -30.45 5.43
CA GLU A 845 -16.83 -29.29 5.63
C GLU A 845 -16.13 -28.04 6.21
N ASN A 846 -15.04 -28.20 6.96
CA ASN A 846 -14.27 -27.11 7.54
C ASN A 846 -13.18 -26.56 6.61
N TYR A 847 -13.06 -27.06 5.37
CA TYR A 847 -12.07 -26.59 4.39
C TYR A 847 -12.72 -25.91 3.18
N GLY A 848 -11.92 -25.09 2.49
CA GLY A 848 -12.32 -24.46 1.23
C GLY A 848 -11.12 -24.08 0.37
N ILE A 849 -11.36 -23.97 -0.93
CA ILE A 849 -10.38 -23.44 -1.90
C ILE A 849 -10.70 -21.98 -2.16
N TYR A 850 -9.70 -21.11 -2.12
CA TYR A 850 -9.86 -19.67 -2.28
C TYR A 850 -8.95 -19.12 -3.36
N ARG A 851 -9.39 -18.05 -4.02
CA ARG A 851 -8.54 -17.26 -4.91
C ARG A 851 -7.60 -16.37 -4.09
N ILE A 852 -6.38 -16.21 -4.58
CA ILE A 852 -5.45 -15.18 -4.11
C ILE A 852 -5.99 -13.81 -4.54
N GLY A 853 -5.82 -12.79 -3.70
CA GLY A 853 -6.21 -11.42 -4.02
C GLY A 853 -7.11 -10.78 -2.96
N LYS A 854 -7.61 -9.59 -3.31
CA LYS A 854 -8.47 -8.75 -2.47
C LYS A 854 -9.64 -9.55 -1.90
N VAL A 855 -9.94 -9.31 -0.63
CA VAL A 855 -11.16 -9.82 -0.01
C VAL A 855 -12.35 -9.05 -0.56
N GLU A 856 -13.15 -9.70 -1.42
CA GLU A 856 -14.44 -9.18 -1.85
C GLU A 856 -15.51 -9.67 -0.87
N LYS A 857 -15.95 -8.82 0.07
CA LYS A 857 -17.25 -9.05 0.73
C LYS A 857 -18.32 -8.78 -0.33
N THR A 858 -19.14 -9.77 -0.65
CA THR A 858 -20.40 -9.52 -1.35
C THR A 858 -21.28 -8.67 -0.44
N ASP A 859 -21.94 -7.64 -0.98
CA ASP A 859 -23.00 -6.91 -0.28
C ASP A 859 -23.93 -7.93 0.41
N LEU A 860 -24.14 -7.79 1.72
CA LEU A 860 -25.11 -8.54 2.52
C LEU A 860 -26.57 -8.18 2.13
N ARG A 861 -26.86 -7.98 0.85
CA ARG A 861 -28.18 -7.57 0.34
C ARG A 861 -28.99 -8.69 -0.29
N ASP A 862 -28.49 -9.93 -0.38
CA ASP A 862 -29.22 -11.05 -1.00
C ASP A 862 -29.61 -12.21 -0.07
N VAL A 863 -29.66 -11.99 1.25
CA VAL A 863 -30.29 -12.95 2.18
C VAL A 863 -31.45 -12.30 2.91
N THR A 864 -32.49 -11.94 2.16
CA THR A 864 -33.82 -11.64 2.72
C THR A 864 -34.90 -12.53 2.12
N VAL A 865 -34.62 -13.82 1.91
CA VAL A 865 -35.66 -14.84 1.74
C VAL A 865 -35.16 -16.12 2.42
N GLY A 866 -35.64 -16.41 3.63
CA GLY A 866 -35.32 -17.71 4.23
C GLY A 866 -35.44 -17.91 5.74
N PHE A 867 -36.06 -17.03 6.54
CA PHE A 867 -36.39 -17.39 7.93
C PHE A 867 -37.79 -16.91 8.32
N LYS A 868 -38.79 -17.67 7.87
CA LYS A 868 -40.09 -17.79 8.54
C LYS A 868 -40.43 -19.28 8.65
N ARG A 869 -40.07 -19.91 9.77
CA ARG A 869 -40.83 -20.96 10.46
C ARG A 869 -40.00 -21.54 11.60
N ALA A 870 -40.37 -21.17 12.82
CA ALA A 870 -40.52 -22.06 13.97
C ALA A 870 -40.74 -21.22 15.24
N VAL A 871 -41.94 -20.65 15.39
CA VAL A 871 -42.47 -20.30 16.70
C VAL A 871 -43.92 -20.78 16.73
N THR A 872 -44.12 -21.97 17.29
CA THR A 872 -45.39 -22.40 17.88
C THR A 872 -45.04 -23.26 19.10
N ALA A 873 -45.06 -22.59 20.26
CA ALA A 873 -45.59 -22.94 21.59
C ALA A 873 -46.01 -24.40 21.90
N PRO A 874 -46.09 -24.79 23.19
CA PRO A 874 -46.14 -23.93 24.40
C PRO A 874 -44.93 -23.98 25.32
#